data_AF-A0A4P6BA70-F1
#
_entry.id   AF-A0A4P6BA70-F1
#
_cell.length_a   1.000
_cell.length_b   1.000
_cell.length_c   1.000
_cell.angle_alpha   90.00
_cell.angle_beta   90.00
_cell.angle_gamma   90.00
#
_symmetry.space_group_name_H-M   'P 1'
#
loop_
_entity.id
_entity.type
_entity.pdbx_description
1 polymer ?
#
loop_
_entity_poly.entity_id
_entity_poly.type
_entity_poly.pdbx_seq_one_letter_code
_entity_poly.pdbx_strand_id
1 'polypeptide(L)'
;MHKFMRLGISLSAVFVVSGALFMYEVILTRIFSAIMTYHFVFIVASVAILGLGLGAMDIYKKVKEFPQTDGQQIWDIGIRSVVFLGFTLPLLTLFFYKLPFQPLNFFVYIALAVLPFILGGRFLSCSFSVLSKYSYLLYFGDLVGAGLAAFGVVTLLNTVNLIRLTVYLGEAILLIYLLLNLAIIKKRSRRKVLAALGGVALLAVLAVSPLPEVLARDFSAYRGIPKMIGLLKLNGEQPVVEYSSWDAFARTDVVATKDPNEKLVLIDGGAAAPMVRFDGNLAGVQQLKKEAGYLAFVPEKPRRVLVIGSGGGIDILLARLGGSEDITAVEINPGSVAAARKFSDYNGSIYDLPEVRTFIQNGRTFIDTTSEQFDVIYLSKVMTQAAEGTGYALSENYIYTREAIRSYLNHLTPGGRLAFVLHGPDDLSKALATVMAVLKESGVADEEIARQVLIAGTPAEHHDQEVNYPLLLVKKTPFAPDELAAITARLKEAQLQLEQLLHYGKVGKTAATVVTDDRPFFYNVDNTIPFELYILLALVLHLGWRWLKHATDGTVKNKKSLLLYFGALGVGFMLLEIALVQKFVLILGHPTLAFTVVAATLLIGGGLGSLLGQVAAVQRVLMRRRWLPAFLVAVLAILTGVAVPWIFSTGAALANSKTILTVFTLFPLSVTLGLPFPTGLRALREEGREDFVPLAWGINGWFSVIGSIIAMMVAITAGFRMVLFAGATIYALLAYRCRRGLVGL
;
A
#
# COMPACT_ATOMS: atom_id res chain seq x y z
N MET A 1 -26.85 -36.84 2.79
CA MET A 1 -27.22 -35.46 2.40
C MET A 1 -27.04 -34.42 3.51
N HIS A 2 -27.64 -34.59 4.69
CA HIS A 2 -27.73 -33.51 5.70
C HIS A 2 -26.39 -33.03 6.32
N LYS A 3 -25.36 -33.90 6.45
CA LYS A 3 -24.03 -33.53 6.97
C LYS A 3 -23.15 -32.78 5.95
N PHE A 4 -23.16 -33.22 4.69
CA PHE A 4 -22.41 -32.58 3.60
C PHE A 4 -22.95 -31.17 3.30
N MET A 5 -24.28 -31.01 3.28
CA MET A 5 -24.91 -29.70 3.10
C MET A 5 -24.53 -28.71 4.22
N ARG A 6 -24.46 -29.18 5.47
CA ARG A 6 -24.03 -28.35 6.61
C ARG A 6 -22.56 -27.94 6.49
N LEU A 7 -21.68 -28.85 6.10
CA LEU A 7 -20.26 -28.54 5.86
C LEU A 7 -20.11 -27.53 4.72
N GLY A 8 -20.83 -27.71 3.61
CA GLY A 8 -20.82 -26.77 2.48
C GLY A 8 -21.21 -25.35 2.91
N ILE A 9 -22.31 -25.20 3.65
CA ILE A 9 -22.76 -23.88 4.14
C ILE A 9 -21.75 -23.26 5.11
N SER A 10 -21.13 -24.05 6.00
CA SER A 10 -20.06 -23.55 6.88
C SER A 10 -18.84 -23.08 6.08
N LEU A 11 -18.44 -23.81 5.03
CA LEU A 11 -17.34 -23.40 4.14
C LEU A 11 -17.68 -22.12 3.37
N SER A 12 -18.89 -22.00 2.83
CA SER A 12 -19.37 -20.77 2.20
C SER A 12 -19.38 -19.59 3.18
N ALA A 13 -19.73 -19.84 4.44
CA ALA A 13 -19.73 -18.81 5.46
C ALA A 13 -18.32 -18.31 5.78
N VAL A 14 -17.35 -19.21 5.92
CA VAL A 14 -15.93 -18.86 6.07
C VAL A 14 -15.47 -18.04 4.86
N PHE A 15 -15.74 -18.53 3.65
CA PHE A 15 -15.38 -17.83 2.41
C PHE A 15 -15.92 -16.40 2.34
N VAL A 16 -17.21 -16.20 2.59
CA VAL A 16 -17.85 -14.87 2.50
C VAL A 16 -17.36 -13.94 3.61
N VAL A 17 -17.25 -14.44 4.85
CA VAL A 17 -16.78 -13.61 5.97
C VAL A 17 -15.32 -13.19 5.76
N SER A 18 -14.44 -14.10 5.34
CA SER A 18 -13.05 -13.78 5.06
C SER A 18 -12.89 -12.80 3.90
N GLY A 19 -13.65 -12.99 2.82
CA GLY A 19 -13.68 -12.05 1.70
C GLY A 19 -14.19 -10.66 2.11
N ALA A 20 -15.25 -10.59 2.92
CA ALA A 20 -15.78 -9.32 3.41
C ALA A 20 -14.82 -8.59 4.35
N LEU A 21 -14.14 -9.31 5.25
CA LEU A 21 -13.15 -8.73 6.15
C LEU A 21 -11.93 -8.19 5.40
N PHE A 22 -11.43 -8.94 4.41
CA PHE A 22 -10.31 -8.47 3.58
C PHE A 22 -10.70 -7.24 2.77
N MET A 23 -11.89 -7.24 2.14
CA MET A 23 -12.36 -6.08 1.40
C MET A 23 -12.56 -4.87 2.31
N TYR A 24 -13.05 -5.11 3.53
CA TYR A 24 -13.21 -4.07 4.54
C TYR A 24 -11.87 -3.51 5.03
N GLU A 25 -10.85 -4.34 5.19
CA GLU A 25 -9.48 -3.92 5.47
C GLU A 25 -8.99 -2.94 4.40
N VAL A 26 -9.14 -3.28 3.11
CA VAL A 26 -8.76 -2.38 2.00
C VAL A 26 -9.56 -1.08 2.04
N ILE A 27 -10.87 -1.14 2.29
CA ILE A 27 -11.72 0.05 2.46
C ILE A 27 -11.21 0.94 3.60
N LEU A 28 -10.88 0.37 4.75
CA LEU A 28 -10.28 1.12 5.86
C LEU A 28 -8.95 1.74 5.47
N THR A 29 -8.09 1.04 4.70
CA THR A 29 -6.83 1.65 4.23
C THR A 29 -7.08 2.90 3.38
N ARG A 30 -8.14 2.91 2.56
CA ARG A 30 -8.48 4.06 1.71
C ARG A 30 -9.03 5.23 2.53
N ILE A 31 -9.94 4.96 3.46
CA ILE A 31 -10.46 6.00 4.37
C ILE A 31 -9.32 6.56 5.22
N PHE A 32 -8.47 5.70 5.79
CA PHE A 32 -7.39 6.11 6.68
C PHE A 32 -6.26 6.82 5.93
N SER A 33 -5.97 6.46 4.68
CA SER A 33 -5.07 7.23 3.80
C SER A 33 -5.59 8.65 3.59
N ALA A 34 -6.91 8.79 3.37
CA ALA A 34 -7.52 10.09 3.21
C ALA A 34 -7.49 10.92 4.51
N ILE A 35 -7.77 10.35 5.69
CA ILE A 35 -7.93 11.14 6.94
C ILE A 35 -6.67 11.20 7.82
N MET A 36 -5.76 10.24 7.72
CA MET A 36 -4.53 10.18 8.51
C MET A 36 -3.31 10.42 7.61
N THR A 37 -2.13 10.55 8.22
CA THR A 37 -0.85 10.51 7.50
C THR A 37 -0.45 9.06 7.21
N TYR A 38 0.35 8.86 6.16
CA TYR A 38 0.63 7.56 5.54
C TYR A 38 1.12 6.45 6.49
N HIS A 39 1.94 6.78 7.48
CA HIS A 39 2.49 5.77 8.39
C HIS A 39 1.41 5.07 9.24
N PHE A 40 0.23 5.67 9.40
CA PHE A 40 -0.91 5.03 10.06
C PHE A 40 -1.68 4.06 9.15
N VAL A 41 -1.51 4.12 7.82
CA VAL A 41 -2.18 3.21 6.90
C VAL A 41 -1.62 1.78 7.03
N PHE A 42 -0.31 1.63 7.25
CA PHE A 42 0.32 0.34 7.55
C PHE A 42 -0.20 -0.31 8.84
N ILE A 43 -0.76 0.49 9.76
CA ILE A 43 -1.38 -0.01 10.99
C ILE A 43 -2.69 -0.72 10.68
N VAL A 44 -3.42 -0.38 9.60
CA VAL A 44 -4.72 -0.99 9.29
C VAL A 44 -4.62 -2.51 9.10
N ALA A 45 -3.67 -2.97 8.28
CA ALA A 45 -3.44 -4.41 8.09
C ALA A 45 -3.03 -5.09 9.41
N SER A 46 -2.16 -4.43 10.18
CA SER A 46 -1.75 -4.89 11.50
C SER A 46 -2.91 -4.98 12.50
N VAL A 47 -3.82 -4.00 12.48
CA VAL A 47 -5.04 -3.93 13.27
C VAL A 47 -6.04 -5.00 12.87
N ALA A 48 -6.17 -5.27 11.57
CA ALA A 48 -7.03 -6.31 11.04
C ALA A 48 -6.57 -7.68 11.54
N ILE A 49 -5.30 -8.01 11.33
CA ILE A 49 -4.69 -9.27 11.77
C ILE A 49 -4.73 -9.38 13.31
N LEU A 50 -4.41 -8.31 14.04
CA LEU A 50 -4.50 -8.28 15.50
C LEU A 50 -5.93 -8.52 15.97
N GLY A 51 -6.92 -7.87 15.35
CA GLY A 51 -8.33 -8.05 15.68
C GLY A 51 -8.79 -9.49 15.46
N LEU A 52 -8.41 -10.11 14.34
CA LEU A 52 -8.65 -11.53 14.10
C LEU A 52 -8.05 -12.40 15.21
N GLY A 53 -6.81 -12.10 15.60
CA GLY A 53 -6.12 -12.74 16.72
C GLY A 53 -6.86 -12.57 18.04
N LEU A 54 -7.22 -11.35 18.43
CA LEU A 54 -8.00 -11.03 19.64
C LEU A 54 -9.35 -11.74 19.65
N GLY A 55 -10.01 -11.85 18.50
CA GLY A 55 -11.23 -12.63 18.34
C GLY A 55 -11.02 -14.12 18.62
N ALA A 56 -9.94 -14.70 18.08
CA ALA A 56 -9.58 -16.09 18.37
C ALA A 56 -9.25 -16.32 19.85
N MET A 57 -8.62 -15.33 20.49
CA MET A 57 -8.27 -15.37 21.91
C MET A 57 -9.50 -15.36 22.83
N ASP A 58 -10.54 -14.57 22.51
CA ASP A 58 -11.81 -14.61 23.22
C ASP A 58 -12.44 -16.02 23.19
N ILE A 59 -12.34 -16.70 22.04
CA ILE A 59 -12.83 -18.07 21.89
C ILE A 59 -11.99 -19.07 22.68
N TYR A 60 -10.66 -18.94 22.63
CA TYR A 60 -9.75 -19.80 23.41
C TYR A 60 -10.08 -19.80 24.91
N LYS A 61 -10.30 -18.61 25.50
CA LYS A 61 -10.66 -18.49 26.92
C LYS A 61 -11.95 -19.24 27.23
N LYS A 62 -12.98 -19.06 26.40
CA LYS A 62 -14.28 -19.71 26.57
C LYS A 62 -14.20 -21.23 26.43
N VAL A 63 -13.39 -21.73 25.49
CA VAL A 63 -13.13 -23.17 25.34
C VAL A 63 -12.49 -23.75 26.61
N LYS A 64 -11.57 -23.00 27.25
CA LYS A 64 -10.90 -23.44 28.49
C LYS A 64 -11.73 -23.28 29.76
N GLU A 65 -12.42 -22.16 29.92
CA GLU A 65 -13.26 -21.89 31.10
C GLU A 65 -14.44 -22.87 31.19
N PHE A 66 -14.88 -23.41 30.06
CA PHE A 66 -15.97 -24.36 29.98
C PHE A 66 -15.53 -25.63 29.24
N PRO A 67 -14.74 -26.53 29.85
CA PRO A 67 -14.27 -27.75 29.19
C PRO A 67 -15.39 -28.70 28.75
N GLN A 68 -16.57 -28.59 29.39
CA GLN A 68 -17.78 -29.34 29.04
C GLN A 68 -18.67 -28.64 28.02
N THR A 69 -18.21 -27.56 27.38
CA THR A 69 -19.00 -26.86 26.37
C THR A 69 -19.26 -27.80 25.19
N ASP A 70 -20.53 -28.09 24.92
CA ASP A 70 -20.94 -28.69 23.66
C ASP A 70 -20.45 -27.78 22.51
N GLY A 71 -19.82 -28.35 21.47
CA GLY A 71 -19.37 -27.61 20.29
C GLY A 71 -20.47 -26.74 19.67
N GLN A 72 -21.75 -27.04 19.94
CA GLN A 72 -22.89 -26.20 19.61
C GLN A 72 -22.86 -24.81 20.28
N GLN A 73 -22.45 -24.67 21.54
CA GLN A 73 -22.44 -23.34 22.19
C GLN A 73 -21.30 -22.47 21.63
N ILE A 74 -20.13 -23.06 21.36
CA ILE A 74 -19.01 -22.38 20.69
C ILE A 74 -19.46 -21.90 19.30
N TRP A 75 -20.16 -22.76 18.55
CA TRP A 75 -20.74 -22.40 17.27
C TRP A 75 -21.74 -21.24 17.38
N ASP A 76 -22.66 -21.27 18.36
CA ASP A 76 -23.65 -20.21 18.59
C ASP A 76 -23.00 -18.85 18.89
N ILE A 77 -21.85 -18.84 19.57
CA ILE A 77 -21.06 -17.62 19.79
C ILE A 77 -20.58 -17.06 18.45
N GLY A 78 -19.98 -17.90 17.60
CA GLY A 78 -19.52 -17.50 16.27
C GLY A 78 -20.66 -16.95 15.42
N ILE A 79 -21.82 -17.63 15.40
CA ILE A 79 -23.01 -17.20 14.66
C ILE A 79 -23.53 -15.82 15.13
N ARG A 80 -23.51 -15.53 16.44
CA ARG A 80 -23.87 -14.19 16.94
C ARG A 80 -22.90 -13.13 16.44
N SER A 81 -21.60 -13.42 16.40
CA SER A 81 -20.59 -12.49 15.89
C SER A 81 -20.82 -12.12 14.43
N VAL A 82 -21.28 -13.05 13.59
CA VAL A 82 -21.61 -12.79 12.17
C VAL A 82 -22.72 -11.75 12.03
N VAL A 83 -23.77 -11.79 12.85
CA VAL A 83 -24.86 -10.79 12.80
C VAL A 83 -24.35 -9.40 13.11
N PHE A 84 -23.61 -9.26 14.21
CA PHE A 84 -23.07 -7.97 14.60
C PHE A 84 -22.12 -7.44 13.52
N LEU A 85 -21.26 -8.30 12.97
CA LEU A 85 -20.35 -7.94 11.91
C LEU A 85 -21.07 -7.32 10.70
N GLY A 86 -22.18 -7.94 10.24
CA GLY A 86 -22.94 -7.45 9.09
C GLY A 86 -23.43 -6.01 9.24
N PHE A 87 -23.80 -5.57 10.45
CA PHE A 87 -24.18 -4.18 10.71
C PHE A 87 -22.99 -3.28 11.05
N THR A 88 -21.97 -3.80 11.72
CA THR A 88 -20.80 -3.01 12.13
C THR A 88 -20.04 -2.45 10.93
N LEU A 89 -19.94 -3.18 9.81
CA LEU A 89 -19.20 -2.71 8.62
C LEU A 89 -19.73 -1.36 8.07
N PRO A 90 -21.00 -1.23 7.64
CA PRO A 90 -21.52 0.04 7.14
C PRO A 90 -21.58 1.13 8.22
N LEU A 91 -21.89 0.76 9.48
CA LEU A 91 -21.98 1.73 10.57
C LEU A 91 -20.64 2.39 10.90
N LEU A 92 -19.58 1.59 11.07
CA LEU A 92 -18.25 2.15 11.36
C LEU A 92 -17.66 2.89 10.16
N THR A 93 -17.97 2.46 8.93
CA THR A 93 -17.61 3.21 7.73
C THR A 93 -18.20 4.60 7.75
N LEU A 94 -19.51 4.70 8.01
CA LEU A 94 -20.19 6.00 8.11
C LEU A 94 -19.62 6.84 9.26
N PHE A 95 -19.30 6.21 10.40
CA PHE A 95 -18.66 6.88 11.52
C PHE A 95 -17.31 7.49 11.11
N PHE A 96 -16.40 6.70 10.52
CA PHE A 96 -15.10 7.21 10.05
C PHE A 96 -15.23 8.24 8.93
N TYR A 97 -16.31 8.17 8.14
CA TYR A 97 -16.59 9.12 7.07
C TYR A 97 -17.01 10.50 7.58
N LYS A 98 -17.71 10.53 8.72
CA LYS A 98 -18.36 11.74 9.26
C LYS A 98 -17.65 12.35 10.44
N LEU A 99 -16.98 11.56 11.27
CA LEU A 99 -16.26 12.08 12.42
C LEU A 99 -15.01 12.85 11.94
N PRO A 100 -14.80 14.12 12.33
CA PRO A 100 -13.55 14.80 12.06
C PRO A 100 -12.36 14.10 12.77
N PHE A 101 -11.32 13.76 12.02
CA PHE A 101 -10.11 13.19 12.61
C PHE A 101 -9.31 14.27 13.34
N GLN A 102 -8.83 13.96 14.54
CA GLN A 102 -7.95 14.81 15.35
C GLN A 102 -6.84 13.93 15.93
N PRO A 103 -5.58 14.36 16.01
CA PRO A 103 -4.51 13.53 16.57
C PRO A 103 -4.85 12.93 17.96
N LEU A 104 -5.58 13.66 18.80
CA LEU A 104 -6.01 13.21 20.12
C LEU A 104 -7.03 12.06 20.08
N ASN A 105 -7.83 11.93 19.02
CA ASN A 105 -8.81 10.86 18.85
C ASN A 105 -8.28 9.65 18.06
N PHE A 106 -6.99 9.65 17.69
CA PHE A 106 -6.34 8.54 16.99
C PHE A 106 -6.63 7.16 17.61
N PHE A 107 -6.47 7.03 18.92
CA PHE A 107 -6.72 5.76 19.61
C PHE A 107 -8.17 5.29 19.52
N VAL A 108 -9.14 6.21 19.40
CA VAL A 108 -10.56 5.87 19.20
C VAL A 108 -10.77 5.28 17.81
N TYR A 109 -10.14 5.84 16.78
CA TYR A 109 -10.19 5.30 15.42
C TYR A 109 -9.62 3.89 15.37
N ILE A 110 -8.43 3.68 15.95
CA ILE A 110 -7.80 2.36 16.01
C ILE A 110 -8.68 1.37 16.80
N ALA A 111 -9.18 1.76 17.98
CA ALA A 111 -10.01 0.87 18.80
C ALA A 111 -11.29 0.43 18.08
N LEU A 112 -11.95 1.35 17.35
CA LEU A 112 -13.14 1.03 16.56
C LEU A 112 -12.80 0.21 15.31
N ALA A 113 -11.69 0.50 14.64
CA ALA A 113 -11.26 -0.22 13.44
C ALA A 113 -10.95 -1.70 13.71
N VAL A 114 -10.48 -2.03 14.92
CA VAL A 114 -10.22 -3.42 15.35
C VAL A 114 -11.53 -4.22 15.51
N LEU A 115 -12.65 -3.59 15.82
CA LEU A 115 -13.89 -4.28 16.24
C LEU A 115 -14.46 -5.26 15.20
N PRO A 116 -14.62 -4.92 13.90
CA PRO A 116 -15.06 -5.87 12.88
C PRO A 116 -14.19 -7.12 12.81
N PHE A 117 -12.88 -6.95 12.93
CA PHE A 117 -11.93 -8.05 12.86
C PHE A 117 -11.96 -8.92 14.13
N ILE A 118 -12.27 -8.37 15.30
CA ILE A 118 -12.57 -9.18 16.49
C ILE A 118 -13.79 -10.06 16.24
N LEU A 119 -14.87 -9.50 15.69
CA LEU A 119 -16.09 -10.26 15.40
C LEU A 119 -15.84 -11.35 14.35
N GLY A 120 -15.10 -11.02 13.30
CA GLY A 120 -14.63 -11.95 12.28
C GLY A 120 -13.74 -13.07 12.84
N GLY A 121 -12.74 -12.71 13.63
CA GLY A 121 -11.81 -13.63 14.28
C GLY A 121 -12.51 -14.60 15.23
N ARG A 122 -13.53 -14.13 15.96
CA ARG A 122 -14.39 -15.02 16.77
C ARG A 122 -15.09 -16.05 15.90
N PHE A 123 -15.72 -15.63 14.81
CA PHE A 123 -16.40 -16.55 13.90
C PHE A 123 -15.45 -17.57 13.26
N LEU A 124 -14.31 -17.11 12.73
CA LEU A 124 -13.32 -17.98 12.11
C LEU A 124 -12.75 -18.97 13.14
N SER A 125 -12.31 -18.49 14.30
CA SER A 125 -11.80 -19.36 15.36
C SER A 125 -12.82 -20.38 15.86
N CYS A 126 -14.09 -20.00 16.03
CA CYS A 126 -15.17 -20.94 16.33
C CYS A 126 -15.29 -22.02 15.24
N SER A 127 -15.19 -21.61 13.97
CA SER A 127 -15.27 -22.53 12.83
C SER A 127 -14.13 -23.54 12.83
N PHE A 128 -12.89 -23.08 13.01
CA PHE A 128 -11.72 -23.96 13.12
C PHE A 128 -11.74 -24.86 14.36
N SER A 129 -12.33 -24.40 15.47
CA SER A 129 -12.46 -25.20 16.69
C SER A 129 -13.49 -26.33 16.52
N VAL A 130 -14.68 -26.02 15.99
CA VAL A 130 -15.78 -26.98 15.86
C VAL A 130 -15.56 -27.94 14.69
N LEU A 131 -14.93 -27.47 13.62
CA LEU A 131 -14.71 -28.22 12.38
C LEU A 131 -13.22 -28.54 12.15
N SER A 132 -12.43 -28.69 13.22
CA SER A 132 -10.98 -29.02 13.23
C SER A 132 -10.61 -30.23 12.34
N LYS A 133 -11.55 -31.16 12.13
CA LYS A 133 -11.37 -32.28 11.20
C LYS A 133 -11.12 -31.84 9.75
N TYR A 134 -11.67 -30.70 9.36
CA TYR A 134 -11.68 -30.14 8.01
C TYR A 134 -10.80 -28.88 7.91
N SER A 135 -9.77 -28.72 8.75
CA SER A 135 -8.90 -27.54 8.78
C SER A 135 -8.35 -27.15 7.41
N TYR A 136 -7.96 -28.11 6.55
CA TYR A 136 -7.49 -27.79 5.20
C TYR A 136 -8.59 -27.16 4.33
N LEU A 137 -9.84 -27.62 4.42
CA LEU A 137 -10.96 -27.07 3.65
C LEU A 137 -11.41 -25.71 4.19
N LEU A 138 -11.42 -25.53 5.51
CA LEU A 138 -11.71 -24.24 6.14
C LEU A 138 -10.66 -23.21 5.74
N TYR A 139 -9.38 -23.57 5.78
CA TYR A 139 -8.28 -22.70 5.38
C TYR A 139 -8.29 -22.41 3.87
N PHE A 140 -8.69 -23.38 3.05
CA PHE A 140 -8.96 -23.14 1.62
C PHE A 140 -10.07 -22.09 1.43
N GLY A 141 -11.21 -22.25 2.11
CA GLY A 141 -12.33 -21.30 2.01
C GLY A 141 -11.94 -19.89 2.48
N ASP A 142 -11.21 -19.81 3.60
CA ASP A 142 -10.71 -18.56 4.18
C ASP A 142 -9.79 -17.82 3.21
N LEU A 143 -8.74 -18.48 2.74
CA LEU A 143 -7.74 -17.88 1.85
C LEU A 143 -8.30 -17.56 0.47
N VAL A 144 -9.08 -18.45 -0.15
CA VAL A 144 -9.65 -18.16 -1.49
C VAL A 144 -10.71 -17.07 -1.40
N GLY A 145 -11.50 -17.01 -0.32
CA GLY A 145 -12.44 -15.92 -0.07
C GLY A 145 -11.75 -14.56 0.02
N ALA A 146 -10.71 -14.47 0.85
CA ALA A 146 -9.89 -13.27 0.96
C ALA A 146 -9.16 -12.93 -0.35
N GLY A 147 -8.60 -13.93 -1.04
CA GLY A 147 -7.85 -13.74 -2.28
C GLY A 147 -8.71 -13.29 -3.47
N LEU A 148 -9.94 -13.81 -3.61
CA LEU A 148 -10.87 -13.32 -4.62
C LEU A 148 -11.37 -11.91 -4.29
N ALA A 149 -11.57 -11.59 -3.01
CA ALA A 149 -11.87 -10.23 -2.58
C ALA A 149 -10.71 -9.27 -2.90
N ALA A 150 -9.46 -9.68 -2.66
CA ALA A 150 -8.26 -8.92 -3.03
C ALA A 150 -8.22 -8.64 -4.54
N PHE A 151 -8.53 -9.61 -5.38
CA PHE A 151 -8.56 -9.42 -6.83
C PHE A 151 -9.70 -8.46 -7.28
N GLY A 152 -10.90 -8.61 -6.70
CA GLY A 152 -12.08 -7.84 -7.10
C GLY A 152 -12.17 -6.42 -6.53
N VAL A 153 -11.45 -6.10 -5.44
CA VAL A 153 -11.65 -4.84 -4.71
C VAL A 153 -11.32 -3.60 -5.54
N VAL A 154 -10.32 -3.66 -6.42
CA VAL A 154 -9.95 -2.51 -7.28
C VAL A 154 -11.11 -2.18 -8.23
N THR A 155 -11.65 -3.19 -8.92
CA THR A 155 -12.79 -3.00 -9.83
C THR A 155 -14.02 -2.50 -9.08
N LEU A 156 -14.29 -3.03 -7.89
CA LEU A 156 -15.43 -2.63 -7.08
C LEU A 156 -15.31 -1.18 -6.56
N LEU A 157 -14.14 -0.76 -6.08
CA LEU A 157 -13.92 0.61 -5.64
C LEU A 157 -13.94 1.64 -6.79
N ASN A 158 -13.61 1.22 -8.01
CA ASN A 158 -13.70 2.07 -9.20
C ASN A 158 -15.13 2.22 -9.74
N THR A 159 -16.05 1.30 -9.39
CA THR A 159 -17.41 1.25 -9.97
C THR A 159 -18.51 1.53 -8.96
N VAL A 160 -18.25 1.29 -7.67
CA VAL A 160 -19.23 1.40 -6.58
C VAL A 160 -18.67 2.33 -5.51
N ASN A 161 -19.49 3.28 -5.05
CA ASN A 161 -19.12 4.14 -3.94
C ASN A 161 -18.78 3.33 -2.67
N LEU A 162 -17.74 3.75 -1.96
CA LEU A 162 -17.22 3.08 -0.77
C LEU A 162 -18.30 2.79 0.30
N ILE A 163 -19.19 3.73 0.60
CA ILE A 163 -20.25 3.54 1.60
C ILE A 163 -21.20 2.42 1.13
N ARG A 164 -21.64 2.48 -0.13
CA ARG A 164 -22.51 1.45 -0.73
C ARG A 164 -21.85 0.08 -0.75
N LEU A 165 -20.55 0.00 -1.05
CA LEU A 165 -19.80 -1.25 -1.03
C LEU A 165 -19.84 -1.90 0.36
N THR A 166 -19.70 -1.14 1.44
CA THR A 166 -19.80 -1.69 2.81
C THR A 166 -21.22 -2.15 3.18
N VAL A 167 -22.26 -1.57 2.58
CA VAL A 167 -23.64 -2.07 2.70
C VAL A 167 -23.76 -3.43 2.02
N TYR A 168 -23.23 -3.60 0.81
CA TYR A 168 -23.22 -4.90 0.12
C TYR A 168 -22.46 -5.98 0.89
N LEU A 169 -21.32 -5.63 1.49
CA LEU A 169 -20.57 -6.55 2.35
C LEU A 169 -21.39 -6.97 3.58
N GLY A 170 -22.04 -6.02 4.24
CA GLY A 170 -22.95 -6.29 5.35
C GLY A 170 -24.10 -7.20 4.95
N GLU A 171 -24.71 -6.96 3.79
CA GLU A 171 -25.80 -7.76 3.24
C GLU A 171 -25.38 -9.20 2.96
N ALA A 172 -24.23 -9.40 2.31
CA ALA A 172 -23.67 -10.73 2.05
C ALA A 172 -23.44 -11.53 3.35
N ILE A 173 -22.93 -10.86 4.40
CA ILE A 173 -22.73 -11.46 5.72
C ILE A 173 -24.06 -11.85 6.38
N LEU A 174 -25.09 -10.99 6.29
CA LEU A 174 -26.42 -11.30 6.87
C LEU A 174 -27.16 -12.40 6.10
N LEU A 175 -26.99 -12.49 4.78
CA LEU A 175 -27.51 -13.61 3.97
C LEU A 175 -26.87 -14.93 4.39
N ILE A 176 -25.57 -14.95 4.63
CA ILE A 176 -24.87 -16.12 5.17
C ILE A 176 -25.37 -16.47 6.57
N TYR A 177 -25.56 -15.49 7.45
CA TYR A 177 -26.16 -15.71 8.77
C TYR A 177 -27.55 -16.36 8.68
N LEU A 178 -28.39 -15.90 7.75
CA LEU A 178 -29.70 -16.49 7.49
C LEU A 178 -29.57 -17.96 7.07
N LEU A 179 -28.70 -18.27 6.10
CA LEU A 179 -28.45 -19.65 5.64
C LEU A 179 -27.96 -20.56 6.77
N LEU A 180 -27.05 -20.07 7.62
CA LEU A 180 -26.56 -20.80 8.79
C LEU A 180 -27.68 -21.12 9.79
N ASN A 181 -28.60 -20.18 10.04
CA ASN A 181 -29.75 -20.38 10.93
C ASN A 181 -30.78 -21.36 10.36
N LEU A 182 -31.03 -21.32 9.04
CA LEU A 182 -32.02 -22.17 8.40
C LEU A 182 -31.56 -23.64 8.29
N ALA A 183 -30.28 -23.88 8.02
CA ALA A 183 -29.74 -25.19 7.68
C ALA A 183 -29.05 -25.95 8.83
N ILE A 184 -28.45 -25.24 9.80
CA ILE A 184 -27.53 -25.83 10.78
C ILE A 184 -28.15 -25.91 12.18
N ILE A 185 -28.85 -24.87 12.64
CA ILE A 185 -29.32 -24.79 14.04
C ILE A 185 -30.49 -25.74 14.29
N LYS A 186 -30.29 -26.74 15.17
CA LYS A 186 -31.30 -27.74 15.54
C LYS A 186 -32.56 -27.12 16.17
N LYS A 187 -32.43 -26.01 16.91
CA LYS A 187 -33.52 -25.32 17.60
C LYS A 187 -33.83 -24.01 16.87
N ARG A 188 -34.72 -24.09 15.87
CA ARG A 188 -35.11 -22.93 15.07
C ARG A 188 -35.87 -21.92 15.93
N SER A 189 -35.29 -20.74 16.15
CA SER A 189 -35.99 -19.63 16.77
C SER A 189 -36.58 -18.73 15.70
N ARG A 190 -37.91 -18.73 15.55
CA ARG A 190 -38.63 -17.89 14.57
C ARG A 190 -38.24 -16.41 14.70
N ARG A 191 -38.00 -15.92 15.92
CA ARG A 191 -37.53 -14.56 16.20
C ARG A 191 -36.16 -14.27 15.56
N LYS A 192 -35.19 -15.19 15.68
CA LYS A 192 -33.84 -15.02 15.09
C LYS A 192 -33.89 -14.97 13.56
N VAL A 193 -34.74 -15.81 12.95
CA VAL A 193 -34.92 -15.84 11.49
C VAL A 193 -35.61 -14.57 10.99
N LEU A 194 -36.68 -14.11 11.67
CA LEU A 194 -37.35 -12.86 11.32
C LEU A 194 -36.43 -11.64 11.49
N ALA A 195 -35.62 -11.60 12.54
CA ALA A 195 -34.61 -10.54 12.72
C ALA A 195 -33.55 -10.57 11.60
N ALA A 196 -33.09 -11.76 11.20
CA ALA A 196 -32.17 -11.92 10.06
C ALA A 196 -32.79 -11.37 8.77
N LEU A 197 -34.02 -11.77 8.46
CA LEU A 197 -34.76 -11.31 7.27
C LEU A 197 -34.99 -9.81 7.30
N GLY A 198 -35.37 -9.24 8.44
CA GLY A 198 -35.52 -7.79 8.61
C GLY A 198 -34.20 -7.05 8.40
N GLY A 199 -33.10 -7.59 8.90
CA GLY A 199 -31.76 -7.04 8.69
C GLY A 199 -31.32 -7.08 7.22
N VAL A 200 -31.51 -8.21 6.55
CA VAL A 200 -31.24 -8.36 5.11
C VAL A 200 -32.11 -7.39 4.30
N ALA A 201 -33.41 -7.32 4.58
CA ALA A 201 -34.32 -6.41 3.89
C ALA A 201 -33.94 -4.94 4.11
N LEU A 202 -33.55 -4.55 5.33
CA LEU A 202 -33.09 -3.20 5.63
C LEU A 202 -31.83 -2.86 4.81
N LEU A 203 -30.83 -3.74 4.81
CA LEU A 203 -29.60 -3.51 4.04
C LEU A 203 -29.89 -3.49 2.54
N ALA A 204 -30.73 -4.37 2.01
CA ALA A 204 -31.14 -4.38 0.60
C ALA A 204 -31.81 -3.07 0.18
N VAL A 205 -32.69 -2.51 1.03
CA VAL A 205 -33.31 -1.19 0.79
C VAL A 205 -32.23 -0.10 0.75
N LEU A 206 -31.30 -0.09 1.71
CA LEU A 206 -30.19 0.86 1.71
C LEU A 206 -29.29 0.70 0.47
N ALA A 207 -29.05 -0.54 0.04
CA ALA A 207 -28.22 -0.93 -1.09
C ALA A 207 -28.79 -0.57 -2.47
N VAL A 208 -30.05 -0.15 -2.56
CA VAL A 208 -30.68 0.34 -3.81
C VAL A 208 -31.10 1.81 -3.68
N SER A 209 -31.30 2.30 -2.45
CA SER A 209 -31.60 3.71 -2.19
C SER A 209 -30.47 4.66 -2.64
N PRO A 210 -30.76 5.95 -2.91
CA PRO A 210 -29.73 6.97 -3.19
C PRO A 210 -29.00 7.48 -1.93
N LEU A 211 -29.35 6.95 -0.75
CA LEU A 211 -28.83 7.45 0.52
C LEU A 211 -27.30 7.30 0.64
N PRO A 212 -26.66 6.18 0.24
CA PRO A 212 -25.20 6.06 0.28
C PRO A 212 -24.48 7.14 -0.54
N GLU A 213 -24.97 7.52 -1.72
CA GLU A 213 -24.38 8.60 -2.54
C GLU A 213 -24.52 9.94 -1.85
N VAL A 214 -25.72 10.23 -1.32
CA VAL A 214 -25.96 11.50 -0.61
C VAL A 214 -25.03 11.61 0.60
N LEU A 215 -24.88 10.55 1.38
CA LEU A 215 -23.97 10.51 2.52
C LEU A 215 -22.51 10.65 2.08
N ALA A 216 -22.13 10.07 0.94
CA ALA A 216 -20.77 10.15 0.42
C ALA A 216 -20.39 11.54 -0.12
N ARG A 217 -21.34 12.40 -0.50
CA ARG A 217 -21.01 13.75 -1.00
C ARG A 217 -20.27 14.61 0.03
N ASP A 218 -20.61 14.48 1.31
CA ASP A 218 -19.98 15.25 2.39
C ASP A 218 -18.98 14.40 3.17
N PHE A 219 -17.69 14.53 2.85
CA PHE A 219 -16.62 13.87 3.60
C PHE A 219 -16.16 14.73 4.78
N SER A 220 -16.99 14.77 5.83
CA SER A 220 -16.79 15.66 6.98
C SER A 220 -15.53 15.32 7.80
N ALA A 221 -14.96 14.12 7.62
CA ALA A 221 -13.74 13.70 8.30
C ALA A 221 -12.54 14.63 8.07
N TYR A 222 -12.49 15.33 6.93
CA TYR A 222 -11.47 16.33 6.61
C TYR A 222 -11.50 17.58 7.49
N ARG A 223 -12.60 17.86 8.18
CA ARG A 223 -12.76 19.11 8.94
C ARG A 223 -11.85 19.21 10.18
N GLY A 224 -11.23 18.11 10.61
CA GLY A 224 -10.38 18.08 11.80
C GLY A 224 -8.87 18.07 11.55
N ILE A 225 -8.43 18.01 10.29
CA ILE A 225 -7.03 17.69 9.96
C ILE A 225 -6.31 18.93 9.41
N PRO A 226 -5.05 19.21 9.79
CA PRO A 226 -4.23 20.22 9.13
C PRO A 226 -3.68 19.71 7.77
N LYS A 227 -4.51 19.06 6.95
CA LYS A 227 -4.22 18.82 5.51
C LYS A 227 -4.49 20.11 4.73
N MET A 228 -4.15 20.19 3.44
CA MET A 228 -4.26 21.43 2.65
C MET A 228 -5.60 22.16 2.82
N ILE A 229 -6.73 21.44 2.77
CA ILE A 229 -8.07 22.04 3.03
C ILE A 229 -8.19 22.63 4.44
N GLY A 230 -7.63 21.97 5.45
CA GLY A 230 -7.58 22.48 6.82
C GLY A 230 -6.61 23.65 6.97
N LEU A 231 -5.45 23.60 6.33
CA LEU A 231 -4.46 24.70 6.31
C LEU A 231 -5.04 25.96 5.69
N LEU A 232 -5.72 25.84 4.55
CA LEU A 232 -6.45 26.96 3.93
C LEU A 232 -7.47 27.55 4.93
N LYS A 233 -8.23 26.72 5.65
CA LYS A 233 -9.16 27.20 6.69
C LYS A 233 -8.46 27.90 7.85
N LEU A 234 -7.35 27.35 8.34
CA LEU A 234 -6.55 27.93 9.42
C LEU A 234 -5.96 29.29 9.01
N ASN A 235 -5.62 29.46 7.74
CA ASN A 235 -5.17 30.74 7.15
C ASN A 235 -6.34 31.71 6.87
N GLY A 236 -7.53 31.43 7.41
CA GLY A 236 -8.71 32.27 7.23
C GLY A 236 -9.32 32.21 5.84
N GLU A 237 -9.03 31.17 5.05
CA GLU A 237 -9.70 30.92 3.78
C GLU A 237 -10.98 30.10 3.95
N GLN A 238 -11.89 30.20 2.99
CA GLN A 238 -13.11 29.39 2.91
C GLN A 238 -13.02 28.48 1.69
N PRO A 239 -12.16 27.44 1.71
CA PRO A 239 -11.95 26.58 0.55
C PRO A 239 -13.26 25.88 0.16
N VAL A 240 -13.68 26.08 -1.08
CA VAL A 240 -14.87 25.44 -1.66
C VAL A 240 -14.44 24.26 -2.51
N VAL A 241 -14.89 23.06 -2.13
CA VAL A 241 -14.69 21.85 -2.95
C VAL A 241 -15.71 21.88 -4.08
N GLU A 242 -15.27 22.08 -5.31
CA GLU A 242 -16.12 22.17 -6.49
C GLU A 242 -16.30 20.82 -7.20
N TYR A 243 -15.37 19.90 -6.99
CA TYR A 243 -15.40 18.55 -7.55
C TYR A 243 -14.78 17.55 -6.58
N SER A 244 -15.33 16.35 -6.54
CA SER A 244 -14.78 15.22 -5.80
C SER A 244 -15.00 13.93 -6.58
N SER A 245 -13.98 13.09 -6.61
CA SER A 245 -14.05 11.71 -7.11
C SER A 245 -13.29 10.77 -6.17
N TRP A 246 -13.64 9.50 -6.18
CA TRP A 246 -12.99 8.49 -5.38
C TRP A 246 -12.91 7.18 -6.17
N ASP A 247 -11.71 6.63 -6.25
CA ASP A 247 -11.45 5.35 -6.88
C ASP A 247 -10.60 4.44 -5.96
N ALA A 248 -10.14 3.29 -6.47
CA ALA A 248 -9.31 2.35 -5.73
C ALA A 248 -7.92 2.91 -5.35
N PHE A 249 -7.49 4.00 -5.98
CA PHE A 249 -6.16 4.57 -5.80
C PHE A 249 -6.19 5.73 -4.83
N ALA A 250 -7.06 6.72 -5.04
CA ALA A 250 -7.13 7.91 -4.21
C ALA A 250 -8.51 8.59 -4.24
N ARG A 251 -8.71 9.51 -3.29
CA ARG A 251 -9.72 10.56 -3.41
C ARG A 251 -9.10 11.76 -4.11
N THR A 252 -9.75 12.27 -5.14
CA THR A 252 -9.32 13.51 -5.83
C THR A 252 -10.37 14.61 -5.64
N ASP A 253 -9.97 15.75 -5.10
CA ASP A 253 -10.81 16.91 -4.87
C ASP A 253 -10.27 18.13 -5.67
N VAL A 254 -11.15 18.96 -6.25
CA VAL A 254 -10.77 20.28 -6.79
C VAL A 254 -11.29 21.36 -5.87
N VAL A 255 -10.38 22.20 -5.40
CA VAL A 255 -10.65 23.25 -4.42
C VAL A 255 -10.39 24.62 -5.04
N ALA A 256 -11.37 25.51 -4.95
CA ALA A 256 -11.19 26.91 -5.31
C ALA A 256 -10.32 27.63 -4.27
N THR A 257 -9.41 28.47 -4.75
CA THR A 257 -8.56 29.34 -3.91
C THR A 257 -9.12 30.76 -3.86
N LYS A 258 -8.47 31.64 -3.09
CA LYS A 258 -8.74 33.09 -3.14
C LYS A 258 -8.36 33.74 -4.48
N ASP A 259 -7.38 33.18 -5.19
CA ASP A 259 -7.02 33.64 -6.54
C ASP A 259 -7.98 32.99 -7.55
N PRO A 260 -8.82 33.78 -8.26
CA PRO A 260 -9.70 33.22 -9.29
C PRO A 260 -8.93 32.55 -10.44
N ASN A 261 -7.63 32.83 -10.59
CA ASN A 261 -6.76 32.24 -11.60
C ASN A 261 -6.05 30.96 -11.15
N GLU A 262 -6.31 30.49 -9.92
CA GLU A 262 -5.78 29.22 -9.42
C GLU A 262 -6.85 28.36 -8.74
N LYS A 263 -6.87 27.08 -9.12
CA LYS A 263 -7.57 26.00 -8.40
C LYS A 263 -6.54 24.96 -7.96
N LEU A 264 -6.80 24.27 -6.86
CA LEU A 264 -5.93 23.17 -6.40
C LEU A 264 -6.59 21.83 -6.69
N VAL A 265 -5.87 20.95 -7.38
CA VAL A 265 -6.21 19.52 -7.48
C VAL A 265 -5.53 18.82 -6.31
N LEU A 266 -6.33 18.27 -5.40
CA LEU A 266 -5.86 17.62 -4.18
C LEU A 266 -6.03 16.11 -4.26
N ILE A 267 -4.98 15.37 -3.92
CA ILE A 267 -5.01 13.91 -3.75
C ILE A 267 -5.01 13.59 -2.26
N ASP A 268 -6.01 12.82 -1.81
CA ASP A 268 -6.25 12.45 -0.41
C ASP A 268 -6.21 13.67 0.54
N GLY A 269 -6.63 14.83 0.01
CA GLY A 269 -6.78 16.10 0.74
C GLY A 269 -5.49 16.86 1.05
N GLY A 270 -4.30 16.31 0.74
CA GLY A 270 -3.03 16.96 1.09
C GLY A 270 -2.08 17.25 -0.09
N ALA A 271 -1.87 16.31 -1.01
CA ALA A 271 -0.95 16.52 -2.12
C ALA A 271 -1.62 17.46 -3.12
N ALA A 272 -1.10 18.68 -3.21
CA ALA A 272 -1.71 19.77 -3.95
C ALA A 272 -0.97 20.04 -5.26
N ALA A 273 -1.70 19.95 -6.37
CA ALA A 273 -1.20 20.32 -7.68
C ALA A 273 -2.01 21.52 -8.22
N PRO A 274 -1.36 22.68 -8.44
CA PRO A 274 -2.02 23.85 -8.99
C PRO A 274 -2.56 23.58 -10.40
N MET A 275 -3.80 24.04 -10.64
CA MET A 275 -4.44 24.13 -11.93
C MET A 275 -4.70 25.61 -12.20
N VAL A 276 -3.96 26.15 -13.16
CA VAL A 276 -3.97 27.57 -13.50
C VAL A 276 -5.03 27.84 -14.55
N ARG A 277 -5.71 28.98 -14.45
CA ARG A 277 -6.63 29.45 -15.48
C ARG A 277 -5.88 29.70 -16.78
N PHE A 278 -6.35 29.10 -17.87
CA PHE A 278 -5.72 29.21 -19.18
C PHE A 278 -6.80 29.21 -20.26
N ASP A 279 -6.77 30.20 -21.14
CA ASP A 279 -7.74 30.40 -22.21
C ASP A 279 -7.23 29.94 -23.58
N GLY A 280 -6.08 29.25 -23.61
CA GLY A 280 -5.38 28.88 -24.83
C GLY A 280 -4.28 29.86 -25.25
N ASN A 281 -4.22 31.07 -24.68
CA ASN A 281 -3.23 32.08 -25.02
C ASN A 281 -2.07 32.13 -24.01
N LEU A 282 -0.86 31.78 -24.45
CA LEU A 282 0.34 31.81 -23.61
C LEU A 282 0.67 33.22 -23.06
N ALA A 283 0.16 34.29 -23.67
CA ALA A 283 0.33 35.66 -23.15
C ALA A 283 -0.30 35.84 -21.76
N GLY A 284 -1.40 35.14 -21.47
CA GLY A 284 -2.11 35.23 -20.18
C GLY A 284 -1.41 34.52 -19.01
N VAL A 285 -0.36 33.74 -19.28
CA VAL A 285 0.34 32.92 -18.29
C VAL A 285 1.85 33.21 -18.23
N GLN A 286 2.30 34.35 -18.75
CA GLN A 286 3.73 34.74 -18.76
C GLN A 286 4.34 34.84 -17.35
N GLN A 287 3.54 35.10 -16.33
CA GLN A 287 3.96 35.13 -14.93
C GLN A 287 4.58 33.81 -14.47
N LEU A 288 4.14 32.67 -15.02
CA LEU A 288 4.68 31.34 -14.69
C LEU A 288 6.16 31.20 -15.06
N LYS A 289 6.68 32.06 -15.93
CA LYS A 289 8.11 32.06 -16.24
C LYS A 289 9.00 32.46 -15.05
N LYS A 290 8.41 32.95 -13.95
CA LYS A 290 9.12 33.22 -12.68
C LYS A 290 9.31 31.96 -11.84
N GLU A 291 8.57 30.89 -12.12
CA GLU A 291 8.73 29.60 -11.44
C GLU A 291 10.13 29.05 -11.69
N ALA A 292 10.79 28.54 -10.64
CA ALA A 292 12.10 27.92 -10.78
C ALA A 292 12.09 26.79 -11.83
N GLY A 293 11.03 25.99 -11.84
CA GLY A 293 10.83 24.91 -12.82
C GLY A 293 10.88 25.35 -14.29
N TYR A 294 10.57 26.61 -14.61
CA TYR A 294 10.65 27.13 -15.98
C TYR A 294 12.07 27.05 -16.55
N LEU A 295 13.11 27.11 -15.71
CA LEU A 295 14.52 27.02 -16.11
C LEU A 295 14.88 25.68 -16.75
N ALA A 296 14.08 24.63 -16.53
CA ALA A 296 14.26 23.35 -17.21
C ALA A 296 14.01 23.43 -18.72
N PHE A 297 13.27 24.45 -19.19
CA PHE A 297 12.85 24.58 -20.59
C PHE A 297 13.52 25.74 -21.34
N VAL A 298 14.58 26.32 -20.77
CA VAL A 298 15.36 27.43 -21.35
C VAL A 298 16.86 27.21 -21.10
N PRO A 299 17.78 27.82 -21.88
CA PRO A 299 17.58 28.75 -23.00
C PRO A 299 17.33 28.06 -24.34
N GLU A 300 17.70 26.80 -24.47
CA GLU A 300 17.35 25.97 -25.62
C GLU A 300 15.83 25.80 -25.63
N LYS A 301 15.20 25.83 -26.80
CA LYS A 301 13.76 25.57 -26.95
C LYS A 301 13.56 24.07 -27.16
N PRO A 302 13.35 23.27 -26.10
CA PRO A 302 13.25 21.82 -26.25
C PRO A 302 12.03 21.49 -27.11
N ARG A 303 12.16 20.55 -28.05
CA ARG A 303 11.04 20.13 -28.88
C ARG A 303 10.24 19.04 -28.19
N ARG A 304 10.93 18.01 -27.69
CA ARG A 304 10.34 16.83 -27.05
C ARG A 304 10.56 16.86 -25.54
N VAL A 305 9.48 16.92 -24.79
CA VAL A 305 9.50 17.02 -23.33
C VAL A 305 8.72 15.88 -22.71
N LEU A 306 9.28 15.25 -21.68
CA LEU A 306 8.58 14.32 -20.81
C LEU A 306 8.33 15.00 -19.45
N VAL A 307 7.07 15.13 -19.06
CA VAL A 307 6.64 15.58 -17.74
C VAL A 307 6.11 14.37 -16.97
N ILE A 308 6.72 14.05 -15.83
CA ILE A 308 6.24 12.99 -14.93
C ILE A 308 5.62 13.63 -13.70
N GLY A 309 4.41 13.22 -13.34
CA GLY A 309 3.64 13.77 -12.22
C GLY A 309 2.99 15.11 -12.56
N SER A 310 2.37 15.22 -13.75
CA SER A 310 1.84 16.49 -14.28
C SER A 310 0.68 17.10 -13.48
N GLY A 311 0.00 16.34 -12.62
CA GLY A 311 -0.95 16.84 -11.63
C GLY A 311 -2.06 17.73 -12.20
N GLY A 312 -2.11 18.99 -11.75
CA GLY A 312 -3.05 20.01 -12.20
C GLY A 312 -2.71 20.64 -13.56
N GLY A 313 -1.56 20.30 -14.14
CA GLY A 313 -1.20 20.68 -15.51
C GLY A 313 -0.22 21.84 -15.66
N ILE A 314 0.20 22.47 -14.55
CA ILE A 314 1.11 23.63 -14.60
C ILE A 314 2.42 23.33 -15.33
N ASP A 315 2.97 22.13 -15.17
CA ASP A 315 4.24 21.73 -15.77
C ASP A 315 4.15 21.60 -17.31
N ILE A 316 2.96 21.27 -17.83
CA ILE A 316 2.67 21.28 -19.27
C ILE A 316 2.72 22.73 -19.78
N LEU A 317 2.15 23.69 -19.03
CA LEU A 317 2.20 25.11 -19.38
C LEU A 317 3.63 25.66 -19.35
N LEU A 318 4.46 25.26 -18.38
CA LEU A 318 5.87 25.65 -18.33
C LEU A 318 6.63 25.16 -19.58
N ALA A 319 6.42 23.91 -19.98
CA ALA A 319 7.01 23.35 -21.21
C ALA A 319 6.55 24.10 -22.47
N ARG A 320 5.26 24.45 -22.58
CA ARG A 320 4.75 25.26 -23.69
C ARG A 320 5.30 26.68 -23.71
N LEU A 321 5.46 27.32 -22.55
CA LEU A 321 6.09 28.64 -22.43
C LEU A 321 7.57 28.62 -22.86
N GLY A 322 8.25 27.49 -22.67
CA GLY A 322 9.59 27.21 -23.20
C GLY A 322 9.62 26.95 -24.71
N GLY A 323 8.47 26.81 -25.36
CA GLY A 323 8.33 26.60 -26.80
C GLY A 323 8.25 25.14 -27.22
N SER A 324 7.92 24.22 -26.31
CA SER A 324 7.81 22.79 -26.64
C SER A 324 6.57 22.47 -27.47
N GLU A 325 6.73 21.60 -28.47
CA GLU A 325 5.69 21.21 -29.43
C GLU A 325 5.28 19.72 -29.34
N ASP A 326 6.02 18.91 -28.59
CA ASP A 326 5.70 17.50 -28.31
C ASP A 326 5.94 17.20 -26.83
N ILE A 327 4.86 17.26 -26.05
CA ILE A 327 4.87 17.11 -24.60
C ILE A 327 4.20 15.79 -24.25
N THR A 328 4.96 14.88 -23.66
CA THR A 328 4.45 13.66 -23.07
C THR A 328 4.18 13.91 -21.59
N ALA A 329 2.92 13.89 -21.18
CA ALA A 329 2.49 14.08 -19.79
C ALA A 329 2.12 12.73 -19.17
N VAL A 330 2.87 12.30 -18.15
CA VAL A 330 2.67 11.02 -17.46
C VAL A 330 2.16 11.30 -16.05
N GLU A 331 0.94 10.86 -15.74
CA GLU A 331 0.31 11.03 -14.44
C GLU A 331 -0.11 9.67 -13.88
N ILE A 332 0.21 9.40 -12.61
CA ILE A 332 -0.13 8.12 -11.97
C ILE A 332 -1.59 8.11 -11.48
N ASN A 333 -2.12 9.27 -11.07
CA ASN A 333 -3.48 9.37 -10.55
C ASN A 333 -4.50 9.67 -11.67
N PRO A 334 -5.34 8.70 -12.08
CA PRO A 334 -6.39 8.94 -13.08
C PRO A 334 -7.35 10.07 -12.65
N GLY A 335 -7.61 10.21 -11.35
CA GLY A 335 -8.49 11.24 -10.81
C GLY A 335 -8.01 12.66 -11.09
N SER A 336 -6.69 12.91 -11.09
CA SER A 336 -6.11 14.24 -11.38
C SER A 336 -6.39 14.65 -12.84
N VAL A 337 -6.16 13.73 -13.78
CA VAL A 337 -6.42 13.98 -15.21
C VAL A 337 -7.92 14.15 -15.47
N ALA A 338 -8.76 13.31 -14.85
CA ALA A 338 -10.22 13.41 -14.96
C ALA A 338 -10.75 14.74 -14.38
N ALA A 339 -10.20 15.19 -13.25
CA ALA A 339 -10.49 16.48 -12.67
C ALA A 339 -10.10 17.62 -13.63
N ALA A 340 -8.87 17.64 -14.15
CA ALA A 340 -8.45 18.67 -15.09
C ALA A 340 -9.32 18.70 -16.36
N ARG A 341 -9.72 17.54 -16.91
CA ARG A 341 -10.66 17.46 -18.05
C ARG A 341 -12.05 17.98 -17.72
N LYS A 342 -12.53 17.76 -16.49
CA LYS A 342 -13.81 18.30 -16.01
C LYS A 342 -13.81 19.83 -15.97
N PHE A 343 -12.64 20.44 -15.78
CA PHE A 343 -12.42 21.89 -15.79
C PHE A 343 -11.74 22.37 -17.08
N SER A 344 -12.00 21.70 -18.21
CA SER A 344 -11.45 22.05 -19.54
C SER A 344 -11.72 23.50 -19.95
N ASP A 345 -12.91 24.04 -19.65
CA ASP A 345 -13.27 25.45 -19.90
C ASP A 345 -12.42 26.44 -19.09
N TYR A 346 -11.90 26.00 -17.94
CA TYR A 346 -11.10 26.83 -17.04
C TYR A 346 -9.61 26.79 -17.37
N ASN A 347 -9.11 25.61 -17.73
CA ASN A 347 -7.68 25.37 -17.99
C ASN A 347 -7.35 25.27 -19.49
N GLY A 348 -8.29 25.51 -20.41
CA GLY A 348 -8.01 25.48 -21.84
C GLY A 348 -7.70 24.07 -22.36
N SER A 349 -8.28 23.04 -21.74
CA SER A 349 -8.10 21.63 -22.09
C SER A 349 -6.65 21.16 -22.10
N ILE A 350 -5.84 21.59 -21.12
CA ILE A 350 -4.37 21.37 -21.12
C ILE A 350 -3.90 19.94 -21.42
N TYR A 351 -4.65 18.91 -21.02
CA TYR A 351 -4.28 17.51 -21.24
C TYR A 351 -4.66 16.95 -22.61
N ASP A 352 -5.47 17.69 -23.37
CA ASP A 352 -6.02 17.29 -24.66
C ASP A 352 -5.63 18.29 -25.78
N LEU A 353 -4.62 19.14 -25.50
CA LEU A 353 -4.02 20.02 -26.49
C LEU A 353 -3.32 19.20 -27.60
N PRO A 354 -3.24 19.69 -28.86
CA PRO A 354 -2.62 18.97 -29.97
C PRO A 354 -1.16 18.57 -29.71
N GLU A 355 -0.43 19.35 -28.93
CA GLU A 355 0.98 19.13 -28.60
C GLU A 355 1.18 18.18 -27.42
N VAL A 356 0.11 17.71 -26.76
CA VAL A 356 0.17 16.96 -25.49
C VAL A 356 -0.30 15.52 -25.66
N ARG A 357 0.57 14.56 -25.32
CA ARG A 357 0.27 13.13 -25.22
C ARG A 357 0.16 12.72 -23.75
N THR A 358 -1.06 12.43 -23.30
CA THR A 358 -1.34 12.10 -21.90
C THR A 358 -1.34 10.59 -21.65
N PHE A 359 -0.54 10.14 -20.68
CA PHE A 359 -0.45 8.75 -20.24
C PHE A 359 -0.83 8.64 -18.76
N ILE A 360 -1.86 7.83 -18.46
CA ILE A 360 -2.21 7.48 -17.08
C ILE A 360 -1.39 6.26 -16.69
N GLN A 361 -0.17 6.48 -16.21
CA GLN A 361 0.80 5.44 -15.91
C GLN A 361 1.79 5.93 -14.86
N ASN A 362 2.43 5.01 -14.15
CA ASN A 362 3.56 5.35 -13.31
C ASN A 362 4.80 5.73 -14.13
N GLY A 363 5.43 6.86 -13.78
CA GLY A 363 6.59 7.40 -14.49
C GLY A 363 7.80 6.47 -14.55
N ARG A 364 8.09 5.72 -13.48
CA ARG A 364 9.16 4.71 -13.45
C ARG A 364 8.88 3.60 -14.47
N THR A 365 7.64 3.13 -14.55
CA THR A 365 7.25 2.13 -15.53
C THR A 365 7.27 2.70 -16.94
N PHE A 366 6.81 3.93 -17.14
CA PHE A 366 6.78 4.58 -18.45
C PHE A 366 8.18 4.67 -19.05
N ILE A 367 9.14 5.24 -18.31
CA ILE A 367 10.51 5.42 -18.79
C ILE A 367 11.20 4.10 -19.15
N ASP A 368 10.92 3.02 -18.42
CA ASP A 368 11.51 1.71 -18.72
C ASP A 368 10.90 0.99 -19.92
N THR A 369 9.73 1.44 -20.38
CA THR A 369 9.01 0.81 -21.50
C THR A 369 9.05 1.61 -22.79
N THR A 370 9.32 2.91 -22.71
CA THR A 370 9.44 3.76 -23.90
C THR A 370 10.79 3.52 -24.60
N SER A 371 10.83 3.82 -25.89
CA SER A 371 12.07 3.91 -26.67
C SER A 371 12.34 5.34 -27.16
N GLU A 372 11.46 6.28 -26.80
CA GLU A 372 11.57 7.68 -27.19
C GLU A 372 12.69 8.39 -26.43
N GLN A 373 13.38 9.31 -27.10
CA GLN A 373 14.35 10.21 -26.46
C GLN A 373 13.76 11.61 -26.31
N PHE A 374 14.11 12.28 -25.21
CA PHE A 374 13.57 13.58 -24.82
C PHE A 374 14.69 14.62 -24.68
N ASP A 375 14.38 15.87 -25.03
CA ASP A 375 15.25 17.02 -24.80
C ASP A 375 15.20 17.46 -23.33
N VAL A 376 14.03 17.32 -22.70
CA VAL A 376 13.85 17.55 -21.27
C VAL A 376 13.04 16.41 -20.67
N ILE A 377 13.54 15.82 -19.59
CA ILE A 377 12.75 14.99 -18.68
C ILE A 377 12.58 15.78 -17.39
N TYR A 378 11.35 16.10 -17.04
CA TYR A 378 11.00 17.01 -15.96
C TYR A 378 10.10 16.33 -14.93
N LEU A 379 10.51 16.40 -13.68
CA LEU A 379 9.79 15.88 -12.53
C LEU A 379 9.66 17.02 -11.51
N SER A 380 8.45 17.44 -11.19
CA SER A 380 8.21 18.54 -10.25
C SER A 380 7.43 18.05 -9.05
N LYS A 381 8.09 17.98 -7.89
CA LYS A 381 7.46 17.63 -6.61
C LYS A 381 6.51 16.43 -6.74
N VAL A 382 6.96 15.41 -7.48
CA VAL A 382 6.13 14.26 -7.83
C VAL A 382 5.86 13.46 -6.57
N MET A 383 4.75 13.81 -5.92
CA MET A 383 4.42 13.36 -4.58
C MET A 383 2.96 12.98 -4.52
N THR A 384 2.70 11.76 -4.06
CA THR A 384 1.44 11.41 -3.41
C THR A 384 1.61 11.62 -1.91
N GLN A 385 0.56 12.07 -1.20
CA GLN A 385 0.58 12.38 0.24
C GLN A 385 1.09 11.24 1.16
N ALA A 386 1.35 10.05 0.61
CA ALA A 386 2.18 9.00 1.21
C ALA A 386 3.48 9.54 1.86
N ALA A 387 3.99 10.68 1.38
CA ALA A 387 5.19 11.33 1.85
C ALA A 387 4.89 12.68 2.51
N GLU A 388 4.24 12.78 3.68
CA GLU A 388 4.29 14.02 4.50
C GLU A 388 4.46 13.68 6.00
N GLY A 389 5.26 14.48 6.73
CA GLY A 389 5.54 14.33 8.17
C GLY A 389 6.52 13.20 8.53
N THR A 390 6.58 12.71 9.77
CA THR A 390 7.51 11.60 10.17
C THR A 390 7.27 10.28 9.42
N GLY A 391 6.14 10.15 8.69
CA GLY A 391 5.88 9.07 7.74
C GLY A 391 6.68 9.15 6.43
N TYR A 392 7.35 10.27 6.13
CA TYR A 392 8.25 10.48 4.97
C TYR A 392 9.23 9.31 4.85
N ALA A 393 9.85 8.95 5.98
CA ALA A 393 10.93 7.99 6.05
C ALA A 393 10.53 6.54 5.69
N LEU A 394 9.23 6.24 5.65
CA LEU A 394 8.68 4.91 5.38
C LEU A 394 8.10 4.77 3.96
N SER A 395 8.01 5.86 3.20
CA SER A 395 7.41 5.87 1.86
C SER A 395 8.40 5.38 0.81
N GLU A 396 8.04 4.33 0.08
CA GLU A 396 8.83 3.84 -1.04
C GLU A 396 8.65 4.73 -2.28
N ASN A 397 9.75 5.25 -2.81
CA ASN A 397 9.75 6.13 -3.98
C ASN A 397 10.76 5.67 -5.04
N TYR A 398 10.23 5.01 -6.08
CA TYR A 398 11.03 4.41 -7.14
C TYR A 398 11.46 5.42 -8.23
N ILE A 399 10.83 6.60 -8.35
CA ILE A 399 11.18 7.56 -9.43
C ILE A 399 12.49 8.31 -9.17
N TYR A 400 13.03 8.27 -7.95
CA TYR A 400 14.30 8.90 -7.58
C TYR A 400 15.44 7.89 -7.37
N THR A 401 15.24 6.61 -7.72
CA THR A 401 16.27 5.59 -7.54
C THR A 401 17.39 5.76 -8.55
N ARG A 402 18.56 5.22 -8.21
CA ARG A 402 19.71 5.11 -9.12
C ARG A 402 19.32 4.48 -10.45
N GLU A 403 18.50 3.43 -10.41
CA GLU A 403 17.99 2.75 -11.61
C GLU A 403 17.09 3.67 -12.44
N ALA A 404 16.21 4.44 -11.80
CA ALA A 404 15.37 5.44 -12.48
C ALA A 404 16.19 6.55 -13.13
N ILE A 405 17.13 7.14 -12.39
CA ILE A 405 18.00 8.21 -12.90
C ILE A 405 18.83 7.72 -14.09
N ARG A 406 19.39 6.50 -14.02
CA ARG A 406 20.08 5.90 -15.16
C ARG A 406 19.15 5.75 -16.37
N SER A 407 17.91 5.32 -16.15
CA SER A 407 16.90 5.21 -17.20
C SER A 407 16.57 6.58 -17.81
N TYR A 408 16.36 7.62 -16.99
CA TYR A 408 16.13 8.98 -17.50
C TYR A 408 17.30 9.47 -18.34
N LEU A 409 18.53 9.36 -17.83
CA LEU A 409 19.72 9.76 -18.58
C LEU A 409 19.80 9.01 -19.91
N ASN A 410 19.60 7.69 -19.95
CA ASN A 410 19.63 6.93 -21.20
C ASN A 410 18.62 7.43 -22.25
N HIS A 411 17.46 7.94 -21.82
CA HIS A 411 16.42 8.49 -22.68
C HIS A 411 16.55 10.00 -22.97
N LEU A 412 17.62 10.67 -22.52
CA LEU A 412 17.91 12.03 -22.96
C LEU A 412 18.56 12.04 -24.34
N THR A 413 18.22 13.03 -25.17
CA THR A 413 19.03 13.38 -26.34
C THR A 413 20.45 13.81 -25.91
N PRO A 414 21.46 13.84 -26.81
CA PRO A 414 22.82 14.19 -26.43
C PRO A 414 22.96 15.54 -25.71
N GLY A 415 22.18 16.55 -26.12
CA GLY A 415 22.10 17.86 -25.48
C GLY A 415 21.00 17.99 -24.43
N GLY A 416 20.21 16.93 -24.22
CA GLY A 416 19.06 16.94 -23.33
C GLY A 416 19.44 17.03 -21.85
N ARG A 417 18.46 17.40 -21.03
CA ARG A 417 18.62 17.59 -19.58
C ARG A 417 17.52 16.92 -18.77
N LEU A 418 17.89 16.39 -17.61
CA LEU A 418 16.98 15.91 -16.58
C LEU A 418 16.82 17.02 -15.53
N ALA A 419 15.58 17.25 -15.10
CA ALA A 419 15.21 18.31 -14.17
C ALA A 419 14.34 17.77 -13.04
N PHE A 420 14.76 18.01 -11.79
CA PHE A 420 13.97 17.72 -10.59
C PHE A 420 13.66 19.01 -9.83
N VAL A 421 12.39 19.32 -9.61
CA VAL A 421 12.00 20.30 -8.58
C VAL A 421 11.69 19.55 -7.29
N LEU A 422 12.44 19.85 -6.23
CA LEU A 422 12.44 19.10 -4.97
C LEU A 422 11.79 19.94 -3.85
N HIS A 423 11.45 19.31 -2.71
CA HIS A 423 10.76 20.01 -1.63
C HIS A 423 11.69 20.84 -0.73
N GLY A 424 12.96 20.45 -0.64
CA GLY A 424 13.94 21.15 0.19
C GLY A 424 15.35 20.56 0.16
N PRO A 425 16.24 21.03 1.05
CA PRO A 425 17.65 20.64 1.09
C PRO A 425 17.90 19.13 1.32
N ASP A 426 17.05 18.46 2.10
CA ASP A 426 17.17 17.02 2.37
C ASP A 426 16.95 16.18 1.10
N ASP A 427 15.87 16.49 0.36
CA ASP A 427 15.57 15.88 -0.93
C ASP A 427 16.70 16.14 -1.93
N LEU A 428 17.20 17.38 -1.97
CA LEU A 428 18.34 17.76 -2.81
C LEU A 428 19.57 16.92 -2.49
N SER A 429 19.89 16.74 -1.21
CA SER A 429 21.05 15.94 -0.78
C SER A 429 20.94 14.48 -1.25
N LYS A 430 19.75 13.89 -1.16
CA LYS A 430 19.45 12.52 -1.62
C LYS A 430 19.50 12.38 -3.15
N ALA A 431 18.86 13.30 -3.86
CA ALA A 431 18.85 13.32 -5.31
C ALA A 431 20.28 13.50 -5.85
N LEU A 432 21.03 14.45 -5.29
CA LEU A 432 22.40 14.73 -5.67
C LEU A 432 23.32 13.54 -5.42
N ALA A 433 23.28 12.93 -4.23
CA ALA A 433 24.08 11.74 -3.92
C ALA A 433 23.80 10.59 -4.92
N THR A 434 22.54 10.42 -5.32
CA THR A 434 22.13 9.37 -6.25
C THR A 434 22.53 9.69 -7.69
N VAL A 435 22.34 10.93 -8.15
CA VAL A 435 22.81 11.40 -9.48
C VAL A 435 24.32 11.25 -9.62
N MET A 436 25.08 11.70 -8.61
CA MET A 436 26.54 11.57 -8.60
C MET A 436 26.98 10.11 -8.68
N ALA A 437 26.33 9.21 -7.94
CA ALA A 437 26.61 7.79 -8.02
C ALA A 437 26.40 7.24 -9.44
N VAL A 438 25.31 7.63 -10.11
CA VAL A 438 25.02 7.20 -11.51
C VAL A 438 26.07 7.73 -12.49
N LEU A 439 26.45 9.01 -12.39
CA LEU A 439 27.44 9.62 -13.29
C LEU A 439 28.84 8.98 -13.09
N LYS A 440 29.25 8.74 -11.84
CA LYS A 440 30.51 8.03 -11.53
C LYS A 440 30.52 6.60 -12.04
N GLU A 441 29.43 5.86 -11.83
CA GLU A 441 29.28 4.50 -12.37
C GLU A 441 29.31 4.47 -13.91
N SER A 442 28.95 5.59 -14.56
CA SER A 442 29.02 5.76 -16.01
C SER A 442 30.42 6.19 -16.51
N GLY A 443 31.40 6.32 -15.61
CA GLY A 443 32.79 6.64 -15.94
C GLY A 443 33.12 8.13 -16.04
N VAL A 444 32.22 9.02 -15.61
CA VAL A 444 32.46 10.48 -15.62
C VAL A 444 33.38 10.88 -14.46
N ALA A 445 34.40 11.68 -14.75
CA ALA A 445 35.34 12.20 -13.75
C ALA A 445 34.69 13.26 -12.84
N ASP A 446 35.16 13.39 -11.60
CA ASP A 446 34.58 14.32 -10.61
C ASP A 446 34.60 15.79 -11.09
N GLU A 447 35.64 16.22 -11.79
CA GLU A 447 35.72 17.58 -12.33
C GLU A 447 34.69 17.83 -13.44
N GLU A 448 34.34 16.78 -14.19
CA GLU A 448 33.36 16.86 -15.27
C GLU A 448 31.93 16.83 -14.72
N ILE A 449 31.65 16.02 -13.69
CA ILE A 449 30.36 15.99 -12.99
C ILE A 449 29.97 17.38 -12.50
N ALA A 450 30.92 18.14 -11.95
CA ALA A 450 30.67 19.50 -11.47
C ALA A 450 30.20 20.47 -12.56
N ARG A 451 30.47 20.15 -13.84
CA ARG A 451 30.03 20.92 -15.00
C ARG A 451 28.79 20.34 -15.66
N GLN A 452 28.35 19.15 -15.27
CA GLN A 452 27.17 18.45 -15.81
C GLN A 452 25.91 18.65 -14.96
N VAL A 453 26.04 19.30 -13.79
CA VAL A 453 24.95 19.41 -12.82
C VAL A 453 24.87 20.84 -12.26
N LEU A 454 23.65 21.39 -12.22
CA LEU A 454 23.33 22.72 -11.70
C LEU A 454 22.20 22.64 -10.68
N ILE A 455 22.24 23.55 -9.71
CA ILE A 455 21.20 23.71 -8.70
C ILE A 455 20.71 25.15 -8.77
N ALA A 456 19.39 25.35 -8.74
CA ALA A 456 18.79 26.67 -8.75
C ALA A 456 17.59 26.73 -7.80
N GLY A 457 17.24 27.91 -7.30
CA GLY A 457 16.00 28.14 -6.57
C GLY A 457 16.06 29.41 -5.71
N THR A 458 15.20 29.51 -4.71
CA THR A 458 15.06 30.74 -3.91
C THR A 458 15.95 30.68 -2.66
N PRO A 459 16.65 31.76 -2.26
CA PRO A 459 17.40 31.79 -1.01
C PRO A 459 16.50 31.49 0.20
N ALA A 460 16.99 30.69 1.14
CA ALA A 460 16.36 30.49 2.44
C ALA A 460 16.50 31.74 3.30
N GLU A 461 15.43 32.12 4.02
CA GLU A 461 15.38 33.36 4.81
C GLU A 461 16.37 33.40 6.00
N HIS A 462 16.92 32.25 6.43
CA HIS A 462 17.69 32.14 7.68
C HIS A 462 19.11 31.56 7.53
N HIS A 463 19.49 31.10 6.33
CA HIS A 463 20.82 30.57 6.03
C HIS A 463 21.22 30.97 4.60
N ASP A 464 22.32 31.73 4.47
CA ASP A 464 22.84 32.27 3.19
C ASP A 464 23.25 31.20 2.13
N GLN A 465 22.95 29.92 2.35
CA GLN A 465 23.41 28.78 1.53
C GLN A 465 22.34 27.68 1.34
N GLU A 466 21.09 27.91 1.73
CA GLU A 466 20.02 26.94 1.50
C GLU A 466 19.04 27.45 0.45
N VAL A 467 18.56 26.53 -0.40
CA VAL A 467 17.64 26.83 -1.49
C VAL A 467 16.26 26.25 -1.17
N ASN A 468 15.25 27.11 -1.08
CA ASN A 468 13.84 26.72 -1.01
C ASN A 468 13.37 26.23 -2.38
N TYR A 469 12.71 25.07 -2.42
CA TYR A 469 12.27 24.36 -3.63
C TYR A 469 13.37 24.19 -4.70
N PRO A 470 14.46 23.48 -4.39
CA PRO A 470 15.60 23.40 -5.28
C PRO A 470 15.26 22.69 -6.59
N LEU A 471 15.64 23.31 -7.70
CA LEU A 471 15.70 22.74 -9.03
C LEU A 471 17.09 22.13 -9.24
N LEU A 472 17.16 20.82 -9.42
CA LEU A 472 18.37 20.10 -9.82
C LEU A 472 18.32 19.81 -11.33
N LEU A 473 19.27 20.34 -12.09
CA LEU A 473 19.43 20.09 -13.53
C LEU A 473 20.66 19.19 -13.77
N VAL A 474 20.52 18.20 -14.63
CA VAL A 474 21.56 17.21 -14.95
C VAL A 474 21.64 16.98 -16.46
N LYS A 475 22.84 17.04 -17.05
CA LYS A 475 23.10 16.73 -18.48
C LYS A 475 24.08 15.57 -18.62
N LYS A 476 24.08 14.93 -19.79
CA LYS A 476 25.11 13.94 -20.19
C LYS A 476 26.47 14.56 -20.47
N THR A 477 26.46 15.82 -20.88
CA THR A 477 27.65 16.61 -21.25
C THR A 477 27.70 17.87 -20.41
N PRO A 478 28.88 18.47 -20.21
CA PRO A 478 29.00 19.74 -19.53
C PRO A 478 28.06 20.82 -20.09
N PHE A 479 27.48 21.64 -19.22
CA PHE A 479 26.74 22.84 -19.62
C PHE A 479 27.66 23.79 -20.37
N ALA A 480 27.19 24.29 -21.52
CA ALA A 480 27.98 25.19 -22.35
C ALA A 480 28.06 26.60 -21.71
N PRO A 481 29.15 27.37 -21.92
CA PRO A 481 29.29 28.70 -21.30
C PRO A 481 28.18 29.69 -21.65
N ASP A 482 27.70 29.66 -22.89
CA ASP A 482 26.57 30.46 -23.38
C ASP A 482 25.24 30.02 -22.75
N GLU A 483 25.04 28.70 -22.60
CA GLU A 483 23.90 28.14 -21.89
C GLU A 483 23.87 28.62 -20.42
N LEU A 484 25.01 28.55 -19.73
CA LEU A 484 25.17 29.04 -18.36
C LEU A 484 24.90 30.54 -18.23
N ALA A 485 25.39 31.34 -19.18
CA ALA A 485 25.15 32.78 -19.20
C ALA A 485 23.66 33.11 -19.33
N ALA A 486 22.96 32.39 -20.21
CA ALA A 486 21.52 32.59 -20.41
C ALA A 486 20.68 32.12 -19.20
N ILE A 487 21.01 30.98 -18.59
CA ILE A 487 20.39 30.52 -17.34
C ILE A 487 20.60 31.57 -16.23
N THR A 488 21.83 32.09 -16.09
CA THR A 488 22.17 33.10 -15.09
C THR A 488 21.41 34.41 -15.30
N ALA A 489 21.26 34.86 -16.55
CA ALA A 489 20.46 36.04 -16.87
C ALA A 489 19.00 35.84 -16.46
N ARG A 490 18.43 34.67 -16.76
CA ARG A 490 17.04 34.36 -16.41
C ARG A 490 16.81 34.25 -14.91
N LEU A 491 17.76 33.68 -14.18
CA LEU A 491 17.71 33.60 -12.72
C LEU A 491 17.63 34.99 -12.08
N LYS A 492 18.40 35.96 -12.57
CA LYS A 492 18.32 37.35 -12.10
C LYS A 492 16.94 37.97 -12.36
N GLU A 493 16.36 37.74 -13.53
CA GLU A 493 15.02 38.23 -13.87
C GLU A 493 13.93 37.61 -12.98
N ALA A 494 14.09 36.33 -12.64
CA ALA A 494 13.17 35.59 -11.78
C ALA A 494 13.45 35.80 -10.27
N GLN A 495 14.50 36.57 -9.91
CA GLN A 495 14.96 36.76 -8.52
C GLN A 495 15.32 35.43 -7.81
N LEU A 496 15.87 34.49 -8.58
CA LEU A 496 16.34 33.18 -8.13
C LEU A 496 17.87 33.18 -8.03
N GLN A 497 18.43 32.20 -7.32
CA GLN A 497 19.87 31.99 -7.17
C GLN A 497 20.35 30.77 -7.97
N LEU A 498 21.58 30.87 -8.49
CA LEU A 498 22.30 29.77 -9.13
C LEU A 498 23.37 29.24 -8.17
N GLU A 499 23.38 27.93 -7.96
CA GLU A 499 24.47 27.22 -7.32
C GLU A 499 25.03 26.16 -8.27
N GLN A 500 26.34 26.20 -8.52
CA GLN A 500 27.04 25.15 -9.26
C GLN A 500 27.66 24.17 -8.27
N LEU A 501 27.81 22.89 -8.67
CA LEU A 501 28.43 21.83 -7.86
C LEU A 501 29.91 22.08 -7.49
N LEU A 502 30.47 23.22 -7.90
CA LEU A 502 31.79 23.74 -7.52
C LEU A 502 32.00 23.84 -5.99
N HIS A 503 30.94 23.71 -5.19
CA HIS A 503 30.97 23.75 -3.72
C HIS A 503 30.77 22.39 -3.02
N TYR A 504 31.14 21.25 -3.62
CA TYR A 504 31.11 19.94 -2.93
C TYR A 504 31.96 19.89 -1.63
N GLY A 505 32.87 20.85 -1.45
CA GLY A 505 33.61 21.05 -0.18
C GLY A 505 32.83 21.79 0.93
N LYS A 506 31.75 22.50 0.60
CA LYS A 506 30.89 23.27 1.54
C LYS A 506 29.51 22.64 1.72
N VAL A 507 28.93 22.06 0.67
CA VAL A 507 27.88 21.04 0.77
C VAL A 507 28.60 19.75 1.20
N GLY A 508 29.05 19.72 2.46
CA GLY A 508 29.97 18.69 2.96
C GLY A 508 29.52 17.30 2.54
N LYS A 509 30.47 16.41 2.19
CA LYS A 509 30.24 15.00 1.78
C LYS A 509 28.84 14.57 2.17
N THR A 510 27.89 14.61 1.23
CA THR A 510 26.49 14.36 1.55
C THR A 510 26.43 13.01 2.27
N ALA A 511 26.16 13.02 3.58
CA ALA A 511 26.00 11.79 4.36
C ALA A 511 24.77 10.99 3.87
N ALA A 512 23.94 11.65 3.04
CA ALA A 512 22.84 11.07 2.32
C ALA A 512 23.27 9.85 1.50
N THR A 513 22.49 8.81 1.66
CA THR A 513 22.71 7.51 1.05
C THR A 513 22.05 7.42 -0.31
N VAL A 514 22.71 6.73 -1.24
CA VAL A 514 22.19 6.43 -2.58
C VAL A 514 20.87 5.66 -2.47
N VAL A 515 19.86 6.13 -3.21
CA VAL A 515 18.54 5.51 -3.28
C VAL A 515 18.53 4.47 -4.39
N THR A 516 18.00 3.28 -4.13
CA THR A 516 18.00 2.17 -5.10
C THR A 516 16.64 1.49 -5.15
N ASP A 517 16.34 0.77 -6.23
CA ASP A 517 15.11 -0.03 -6.34
C ASP A 517 14.98 -1.09 -5.20
N ASP A 518 16.09 -1.54 -4.59
CA ASP A 518 16.01 -2.44 -3.42
C ASP A 518 15.81 -1.70 -2.09
N ARG A 519 16.13 -0.40 -2.04
CA ARG A 519 16.04 0.46 -0.86
C ARG A 519 15.48 1.85 -1.25
N PRO A 520 14.19 1.92 -1.64
CA PRO A 520 13.61 3.10 -2.30
C PRO A 520 13.16 4.20 -1.31
N PHE A 521 13.86 4.40 -0.19
CA PHE A 521 13.48 5.38 0.82
C PHE A 521 14.16 6.74 0.56
N PHE A 522 13.70 7.44 -0.48
CA PHE A 522 14.24 8.74 -0.89
C PHE A 522 14.18 9.77 0.25
N TYR A 523 13.04 9.78 0.94
CA TYR A 523 12.66 10.68 2.00
C TYR A 523 13.23 10.32 3.40
N ASN A 524 14.05 9.27 3.49
CA ASN A 524 14.77 8.90 4.71
C ASN A 524 16.27 9.19 4.54
N VAL A 525 16.71 10.41 4.86
CA VAL A 525 18.08 10.91 4.60
C VAL A 525 19.16 9.93 5.08
N ASP A 526 19.05 9.48 6.33
CA ASP A 526 20.05 8.63 6.98
C ASP A 526 19.77 7.12 6.88
N ASN A 527 18.60 6.71 6.36
CA ASN A 527 18.03 5.36 6.53
C ASN A 527 18.04 4.88 7.98
N THR A 528 17.77 5.82 8.89
CA THR A 528 17.55 5.49 10.28
C THR A 528 16.13 4.93 10.41
N ILE A 529 16.00 3.95 11.30
CA ILE A 529 14.68 3.40 11.62
C ILE A 529 13.93 4.47 12.44
N PRO A 530 12.74 4.93 12.00
CA PRO A 530 11.96 5.90 12.75
C PRO A 530 11.64 5.40 14.16
N PHE A 531 11.70 6.30 15.14
CA PHE A 531 11.50 5.96 16.56
C PHE A 531 10.12 5.33 16.81
N GLU A 532 9.13 5.73 16.03
CA GLU A 532 7.75 5.22 16.06
C GLU A 532 7.69 3.71 15.80
N LEU A 533 8.54 3.16 14.94
CA LEU A 533 8.59 1.71 14.70
C LEU A 533 9.12 0.96 15.93
N TYR A 534 10.07 1.53 16.68
CA TYR A 534 10.53 0.94 17.94
C TYR A 534 9.45 0.98 19.02
N ILE A 535 8.73 2.10 19.16
CA ILE A 535 7.59 2.21 20.09
C ILE A 535 6.52 1.18 19.72
N LEU A 536 6.16 1.10 18.44
CA LEU A 536 5.15 0.18 17.95
C LEU A 536 5.55 -1.28 18.20
N LEU A 537 6.81 -1.64 17.88
CA LEU A 537 7.35 -2.96 18.17
C LEU A 537 7.33 -3.28 19.67
N ALA A 538 7.79 -2.35 20.51
CA ALA A 538 7.79 -2.52 21.95
C ALA A 538 6.36 -2.68 22.52
N LEU A 539 5.41 -1.89 22.01
CA LEU A 539 3.99 -1.98 22.38
C LEU A 539 3.40 -3.34 21.99
N VAL A 540 3.62 -3.79 20.75
CA VAL A 540 3.12 -5.09 20.25
C VAL A 540 3.75 -6.25 21.02
N LEU A 541 5.05 -6.18 21.32
CA LEU A 541 5.75 -7.18 22.14
C LEU A 541 5.20 -7.21 23.57
N HIS A 542 5.01 -6.04 24.19
CA HIS A 542 4.48 -5.93 25.56
C HIS A 542 3.05 -6.44 25.67
N LEU A 543 2.15 -5.98 24.79
CA LEU A 543 0.75 -6.39 24.76
C LEU A 543 0.63 -7.90 24.54
N GLY A 544 1.37 -8.42 23.57
CA GLY A 544 1.34 -9.86 23.29
C GLY A 544 2.03 -10.71 24.36
N TRP A 545 3.08 -10.22 25.03
CA TRP A 545 3.67 -10.88 26.20
C TRP A 545 2.67 -10.96 27.36
N ARG A 546 2.05 -9.83 27.73
CA ARG A 546 1.05 -9.78 28.81
C ARG A 546 -0.12 -10.69 28.49
N TRP A 547 -0.57 -10.67 27.24
CA TRP A 547 -1.61 -11.56 26.75
C TRP A 547 -1.19 -13.03 26.87
N LEU A 548 -0.02 -13.40 26.33
CA LEU A 548 0.44 -14.77 26.31
C LEU A 548 0.64 -15.32 27.73
N LYS A 549 1.12 -14.49 28.66
CA LYS A 549 1.22 -14.86 30.08
C LYS A 549 -0.17 -15.27 30.61
N HIS A 550 -1.16 -14.40 30.47
CA HIS A 550 -2.52 -14.61 30.97
C HIS A 550 -3.26 -15.75 30.25
N ALA A 551 -3.04 -15.94 28.94
CA ALA A 551 -3.69 -17.01 28.17
C ALA A 551 -3.10 -18.41 28.45
N THR A 552 -1.93 -18.51 29.08
CA THR A 552 -1.23 -19.79 29.22
C THR A 552 -0.89 -20.17 30.65
N ASP A 553 -1.52 -19.52 31.65
CA ASP A 553 -1.32 -19.68 33.10
C ASP A 553 -0.97 -21.12 33.52
N GLY A 554 0.32 -21.47 33.47
CA GLY A 554 0.92 -22.75 33.85
C GLY A 554 0.51 -24.03 33.10
N THR A 555 -0.62 -24.03 32.38
CA THR A 555 -1.29 -25.27 31.90
C THR A 555 -0.80 -25.79 30.54
N VAL A 556 0.04 -25.05 29.82
CA VAL A 556 0.43 -25.38 28.44
C VAL A 556 1.77 -26.10 28.39
N LYS A 557 1.75 -27.45 28.32
CA LYS A 557 2.95 -28.23 27.96
C LYS A 557 3.42 -27.84 26.55
N ASN A 558 4.74 -27.68 26.37
CA ASN A 558 5.39 -27.33 25.10
C ASN A 558 4.95 -26.00 24.45
N LYS A 559 4.60 -24.99 25.25
CA LYS A 559 4.31 -23.61 24.80
C LYS A 559 5.36 -23.03 23.84
N LYS A 560 6.64 -23.33 24.07
CA LYS A 560 7.75 -22.88 23.20
C LYS A 560 7.64 -23.42 21.77
N SER A 561 7.19 -24.67 21.60
CA SER A 561 7.03 -25.30 20.28
C SER A 561 5.89 -24.66 19.48
N LEU A 562 4.77 -24.37 20.13
CA LEU A 562 3.64 -23.63 19.55
C LEU A 562 4.04 -22.23 19.09
N LEU A 563 4.72 -21.48 19.96
CA LEU A 563 5.21 -20.14 19.65
C LEU A 563 6.21 -20.15 18.51
N LEU A 564 7.17 -21.08 18.54
CA LEU A 564 8.19 -21.17 17.51
C LEU A 564 7.59 -21.49 16.15
N TYR A 565 6.64 -22.44 16.07
CA TYR A 565 6.07 -22.85 14.80
C TYR A 565 5.12 -21.81 14.24
N PHE A 566 4.02 -21.51 14.94
CA PHE A 566 3.02 -20.57 14.43
C PHE A 566 3.53 -19.13 14.41
N GLY A 567 4.46 -18.77 15.29
CA GLY A 567 5.12 -17.47 15.25
C GLY A 567 6.10 -17.33 14.08
N ALA A 568 6.88 -18.36 13.77
CA ALA A 568 7.76 -18.34 12.59
C ALA A 568 6.96 -18.31 11.28
N LEU A 569 5.81 -19.00 11.21
CA LEU A 569 4.90 -18.90 10.06
C LEU A 569 4.39 -17.47 9.89
N GLY A 570 3.91 -16.84 10.97
CA GLY A 570 3.41 -15.45 10.93
C GLY A 570 4.47 -14.44 10.49
N VAL A 571 5.65 -14.45 11.11
CA VAL A 571 6.76 -13.54 10.74
C VAL A 571 7.27 -13.83 9.34
N GLY A 572 7.52 -15.10 9.03
CA GLY A 572 8.08 -15.53 7.74
C GLY A 572 7.17 -15.18 6.58
N PHE A 573 5.86 -15.41 6.71
CA PHE A 573 4.88 -15.05 5.69
C PHE A 573 4.88 -13.55 5.40
N MET A 574 4.81 -12.70 6.45
CA MET A 574 4.75 -11.24 6.28
C MET A 574 6.02 -10.67 5.65
N LEU A 575 7.21 -11.18 6.03
CA LEU A 575 8.47 -10.77 5.39
C LEU A 575 8.48 -11.11 3.90
N LEU A 576 8.05 -12.32 3.53
CA LEU A 576 7.97 -12.72 2.12
C LEU A 576 6.93 -11.90 1.36
N GLU A 577 5.72 -11.76 1.90
CA GLU A 577 4.63 -11.00 1.28
C GLU A 577 5.03 -9.56 1.00
N ILE A 578 5.51 -8.83 2.02
CA ILE A 578 5.87 -7.41 1.89
C ILE A 578 7.00 -7.23 0.87
N ALA A 579 8.04 -8.07 0.93
CA ALA A 579 9.15 -7.99 -0.02
C ALA A 579 8.71 -8.31 -1.46
N LEU A 580 7.80 -9.26 -1.65
CA LEU A 580 7.26 -9.61 -2.96
C LEU A 580 6.35 -8.50 -3.50
N VAL A 581 5.43 -7.96 -2.69
CA VAL A 581 4.59 -6.82 -3.09
C VAL A 581 5.47 -5.71 -3.62
N GLN A 582 6.49 -5.30 -2.85
CA GLN A 582 7.38 -4.21 -3.21
C GLN A 582 8.20 -4.48 -4.48
N LYS A 583 8.75 -5.69 -4.61
CA LYS A 583 9.45 -6.06 -5.84
C LYS A 583 8.51 -6.03 -7.05
N PHE A 584 7.28 -6.51 -6.96
CA PHE A 584 6.34 -6.53 -8.08
C PHE A 584 5.65 -5.19 -8.37
N VAL A 585 5.76 -4.18 -7.50
CA VAL A 585 5.33 -2.78 -7.78
C VAL A 585 5.97 -2.28 -9.07
N LEU A 586 7.26 -2.54 -9.26
CA LEU A 586 7.99 -2.09 -10.45
C LEU A 586 7.45 -2.70 -11.76
N ILE A 587 6.94 -3.95 -11.72
CA ILE A 587 6.28 -4.59 -12.90
C ILE A 587 4.89 -3.98 -13.08
N LEU A 588 4.06 -4.04 -12.03
CA LEU A 588 2.64 -3.72 -12.11
C LEU A 588 2.35 -2.21 -12.18
N GLY A 589 3.35 -1.38 -11.89
CA GLY A 589 3.34 0.07 -12.03
C GLY A 589 2.55 0.82 -10.95
N HIS A 590 1.67 0.16 -10.18
CA HIS A 590 0.89 0.84 -9.14
C HIS A 590 0.93 0.08 -7.80
N PRO A 591 1.24 0.73 -6.66
CA PRO A 591 1.29 0.08 -5.34
C PRO A 591 0.01 -0.68 -4.97
N THR A 592 -1.16 -0.06 -5.13
CA THR A 592 -2.46 -0.72 -4.91
C THR A 592 -2.64 -1.96 -5.76
N LEU A 593 -2.31 -1.91 -7.06
CA LEU A 593 -2.44 -3.06 -7.96
C LEU A 593 -1.45 -4.17 -7.60
N ALA A 594 -0.22 -3.81 -7.22
CA ALA A 594 0.78 -4.75 -6.77
C ALA A 594 0.35 -5.48 -5.51
N PHE A 595 -0.11 -4.74 -4.51
CA PHE A 595 -0.65 -5.33 -3.28
C PHE A 595 -1.79 -6.30 -3.59
N THR A 596 -2.80 -5.88 -4.35
CA THR A 596 -3.98 -6.71 -4.61
C THR A 596 -3.70 -7.94 -5.46
N VAL A 597 -2.89 -7.83 -6.52
CA VAL A 597 -2.52 -8.97 -7.38
C VAL A 597 -1.62 -9.95 -6.63
N VAL A 598 -0.60 -9.46 -5.91
CA VAL A 598 0.31 -10.32 -5.15
C VAL A 598 -0.44 -11.00 -4.01
N ALA A 599 -1.21 -10.25 -3.20
CA ALA A 599 -2.02 -10.82 -2.13
C ALA A 599 -3.04 -11.84 -2.68
N ALA A 600 -3.78 -11.52 -3.75
CA ALA A 600 -4.69 -12.47 -4.39
C ALA A 600 -3.96 -13.76 -4.82
N THR A 601 -2.79 -13.63 -5.42
CA THR A 601 -2.00 -14.78 -5.89
C THR A 601 -1.49 -15.64 -4.73
N LEU A 602 -0.96 -15.00 -3.67
CA LEU A 602 -0.47 -15.69 -2.48
C LEU A 602 -1.61 -16.39 -1.72
N LEU A 603 -2.75 -15.72 -1.57
CA LEU A 603 -3.93 -16.24 -0.87
C LEU A 603 -4.64 -17.34 -1.67
N ILE A 604 -4.96 -17.12 -2.95
CA ILE A 604 -5.61 -18.16 -3.78
C ILE A 604 -4.69 -19.36 -3.94
N GLY A 605 -3.41 -19.13 -4.26
CA GLY A 605 -2.42 -20.20 -4.36
C GLY A 605 -2.25 -20.94 -3.04
N GLY A 606 -2.17 -20.22 -1.91
CA GLY A 606 -2.12 -20.81 -0.57
C GLY A 606 -3.37 -21.62 -0.23
N GLY A 607 -4.54 -21.15 -0.64
CA GLY A 607 -5.79 -21.90 -0.55
C GLY A 607 -5.68 -23.23 -1.32
N LEU A 608 -5.28 -23.19 -2.59
CA LEU A 608 -5.07 -24.41 -3.39
C LEU A 608 -4.02 -25.34 -2.77
N GLY A 609 -2.95 -24.79 -2.19
CA GLY A 609 -1.99 -25.54 -1.39
C GLY A 609 -2.64 -26.27 -0.22
N SER A 610 -3.49 -25.58 0.54
CA SER A 610 -4.27 -26.19 1.60
C SER A 610 -5.17 -27.32 1.09
N LEU A 611 -5.84 -27.12 -0.05
CA LEU A 611 -6.67 -28.15 -0.68
C LEU A 611 -5.84 -29.37 -1.13
N LEU A 612 -4.64 -29.17 -1.66
CA LEU A 612 -3.69 -30.24 -1.95
C LEU A 612 -3.28 -31.00 -0.68
N GLY A 613 -3.10 -30.28 0.44
CA GLY A 613 -2.83 -30.88 1.76
C GLY A 613 -3.95 -31.78 2.28
N GLN A 614 -5.19 -31.60 1.82
CA GLN A 614 -6.34 -32.47 2.14
C GLN A 614 -6.31 -33.82 1.40
N VAL A 615 -5.55 -33.94 0.30
CA VAL A 615 -5.42 -35.18 -0.47
C VAL A 615 -4.70 -36.23 0.38
N ALA A 616 -5.31 -37.40 0.58
CA ALA A 616 -4.83 -38.40 1.55
C ALA A 616 -3.36 -38.84 1.34
N ALA A 617 -2.92 -38.98 0.09
CA ALA A 617 -1.53 -39.33 -0.24
C ALA A 617 -0.55 -38.23 0.17
N VAL A 618 -0.88 -36.97 -0.16
CA VAL A 618 -0.09 -35.78 0.20
C VAL A 618 -0.07 -35.64 1.72
N GLN A 619 -1.24 -35.66 2.36
CA GLN A 619 -1.38 -35.57 3.81
C GLN A 619 -0.49 -36.57 4.54
N ARG A 620 -0.44 -37.83 4.09
CA ARG A 620 0.42 -38.88 4.68
C ARG A 620 1.90 -38.50 4.61
N VAL A 621 2.35 -37.92 3.48
CA VAL A 621 3.72 -37.44 3.31
C VAL A 621 4.00 -36.25 4.24
N LEU A 622 3.10 -35.26 4.30
CA LEU A 622 3.26 -34.07 5.14
C LEU A 622 3.32 -34.43 6.63
N MET A 623 2.44 -35.33 7.10
CA MET A 623 2.46 -35.78 8.50
C MET A 623 3.70 -36.61 8.84
N ARG A 624 4.22 -37.41 7.90
CA ARG A 624 5.48 -38.16 8.07
C ARG A 624 6.71 -37.25 8.01
N ARG A 625 6.67 -36.20 7.19
CA ARG A 625 7.78 -35.27 6.95
C ARG A 625 7.33 -33.83 7.24
N ARG A 626 7.03 -33.54 8.51
CA ARG A 626 6.52 -32.22 8.96
C ARG A 626 7.43 -31.03 8.59
N TRP A 627 8.72 -31.28 8.33
CA TRP A 627 9.68 -30.26 7.89
C TRP A 627 9.58 -29.88 6.41
N LEU A 628 9.00 -30.75 5.58
CA LEU A 628 9.01 -30.61 4.12
C LEU A 628 8.30 -29.33 3.63
N PRO A 629 7.11 -28.94 4.17
CA PRO A 629 6.44 -27.71 3.73
C PRO A 629 7.31 -26.46 3.91
N ALA A 630 7.86 -26.27 5.11
CA ALA A 630 8.71 -25.11 5.42
C ALA A 630 10.00 -25.10 4.58
N PHE A 631 10.57 -26.29 4.30
CA PHE A 631 11.73 -26.40 3.42
C PHE A 631 11.41 -25.98 1.98
N LEU A 632 10.28 -26.43 1.42
CA LEU A 632 9.86 -26.07 0.08
C LEU A 632 9.61 -24.56 -0.06
N VAL A 633 8.97 -23.95 0.95
CA VAL A 633 8.80 -22.48 0.99
C VAL A 633 10.14 -21.77 0.97
N ALA A 634 11.10 -22.18 1.80
CA ALA A 634 12.41 -21.55 1.85
C ALA A 634 13.15 -21.62 0.50
N VAL A 635 13.14 -22.79 -0.15
CA VAL A 635 13.78 -22.99 -1.45
C VAL A 635 13.10 -22.16 -2.53
N LEU A 636 11.77 -22.23 -2.64
CA LEU A 636 11.02 -21.49 -3.66
C LEU A 636 11.10 -19.98 -3.44
N ALA A 637 11.11 -19.49 -2.20
CA ALA A 637 11.30 -18.08 -1.92
C ALA A 637 12.65 -17.57 -2.43
N ILE A 638 13.74 -18.31 -2.20
CA ILE A 638 15.07 -17.97 -2.72
C ILE A 638 15.06 -17.99 -4.25
N LEU A 639 14.49 -19.03 -4.87
CA LEU A 639 14.40 -19.13 -6.33
C LEU A 639 13.61 -17.97 -6.93
N THR A 640 12.46 -17.63 -6.37
CA THR A 640 11.67 -16.46 -6.78
C THR A 640 12.49 -15.18 -6.63
N GLY A 641 13.15 -14.95 -5.49
CA GLY A 641 13.97 -13.76 -5.27
C GLY A 641 15.12 -13.60 -6.26
N VAL A 642 15.72 -14.71 -6.71
CA VAL A 642 16.77 -14.72 -7.74
C VAL A 642 16.20 -14.54 -9.15
N ALA A 643 15.02 -15.11 -9.44
CA ALA A 643 14.38 -15.04 -10.75
C ALA A 643 13.81 -13.64 -11.06
N VAL A 644 13.32 -12.92 -10.05
CA VAL A 644 12.63 -11.63 -10.20
C VAL A 644 13.41 -10.63 -11.07
N PRO A 645 14.69 -10.30 -10.82
CA PRO A 645 15.45 -9.37 -11.66
C PRO A 645 15.53 -9.76 -13.14
N TRP A 646 15.57 -11.08 -13.43
CA TRP A 646 15.63 -11.59 -14.80
C TRP A 646 14.26 -11.50 -15.49
N ILE A 647 13.19 -11.73 -14.74
CA ILE A 647 11.81 -11.54 -15.19
C ILE A 647 11.55 -10.06 -15.49
N PHE A 648 12.13 -9.15 -14.71
CA PHE A 648 12.08 -7.70 -14.96
C PHE A 648 12.70 -7.32 -16.31
N SER A 649 13.92 -7.79 -16.60
CA SER A 649 14.61 -7.43 -17.84
C SER A 649 13.97 -8.02 -19.09
N THR A 650 13.36 -9.20 -18.99
CA THR A 650 12.70 -9.90 -20.11
C THR A 650 11.21 -9.56 -20.26
N GLY A 651 10.54 -9.23 -19.15
CA GLY A 651 9.10 -8.97 -19.09
C GLY A 651 8.67 -7.62 -19.68
N ALA A 652 9.60 -6.72 -19.99
CA ALA A 652 9.32 -5.45 -20.67
C ALA A 652 8.57 -5.64 -22.01
N ALA A 653 8.85 -6.74 -22.72
CA ALA A 653 8.20 -7.08 -24.00
C ALA A 653 6.75 -7.61 -23.85
N LEU A 654 6.33 -8.01 -22.63
CA LEU A 654 5.01 -8.59 -22.35
C LEU A 654 4.06 -7.58 -21.68
N ALA A 655 4.10 -6.31 -22.12
CA ALA A 655 3.40 -5.19 -21.49
C ALA A 655 1.89 -5.45 -21.21
N ASN A 656 1.21 -6.22 -22.06
CA ASN A 656 -0.22 -6.55 -21.92
C ASN A 656 -0.49 -7.77 -21.00
N SER A 657 0.53 -8.40 -20.42
CA SER A 657 0.40 -9.64 -19.63
C SER A 657 1.15 -9.59 -18.30
N LYS A 658 1.49 -8.41 -17.80
CA LYS A 658 2.24 -8.23 -16.54
C LYS A 658 1.56 -8.88 -15.33
N THR A 659 0.24 -8.76 -15.21
CA THR A 659 -0.55 -9.44 -14.16
C THR A 659 -0.42 -10.95 -14.25
N ILE A 660 -0.52 -11.50 -15.47
CA ILE A 660 -0.42 -12.94 -15.73
C ILE A 660 0.99 -13.44 -15.39
N LEU A 661 2.02 -12.69 -15.78
CA LEU A 661 3.42 -12.99 -15.46
C LEU A 661 3.67 -13.00 -13.94
N THR A 662 3.14 -12.02 -13.21
CA THR A 662 3.21 -11.98 -11.74
C THR A 662 2.53 -13.20 -11.13
N VAL A 663 1.31 -13.53 -11.58
CA VAL A 663 0.56 -14.69 -11.10
C VAL A 663 1.36 -15.97 -11.31
N PHE A 664 1.83 -16.23 -12.53
CA PHE A 664 2.59 -17.45 -12.85
C PHE A 664 3.91 -17.55 -12.08
N THR A 665 4.62 -16.45 -11.89
CA THR A 665 5.89 -16.43 -11.17
C THR A 665 5.71 -16.76 -9.69
N LEU A 666 4.66 -16.22 -9.07
CA LEU A 666 4.41 -16.41 -7.65
C LEU A 666 3.68 -17.72 -7.34
N PHE A 667 2.88 -18.24 -8.27
CA PHE A 667 1.99 -19.37 -8.04
C PHE A 667 2.65 -20.60 -7.35
N PRO A 668 3.84 -21.08 -7.78
CA PRO A 668 4.48 -22.22 -7.11
C PRO A 668 4.80 -21.96 -5.64
N LEU A 669 5.34 -20.77 -5.34
CA LEU A 669 5.63 -20.35 -3.97
C LEU A 669 4.32 -20.22 -3.17
N SER A 670 3.29 -19.58 -3.74
CA SER A 670 1.97 -19.42 -3.13
C SER A 670 1.36 -20.75 -2.69
N VAL A 671 1.38 -21.76 -3.57
CA VAL A 671 0.86 -23.10 -3.27
C VAL A 671 1.60 -23.73 -2.08
N THR A 672 2.92 -23.58 -2.01
CA THR A 672 3.67 -24.13 -0.87
C THR A 672 3.47 -23.36 0.43
N LEU A 673 3.23 -22.04 0.39
CA LEU A 673 2.91 -21.23 1.57
C LEU A 673 1.60 -21.65 2.24
N GLY A 674 0.68 -22.24 1.48
CA GLY A 674 -0.60 -22.75 1.98
C GLY A 674 -0.54 -24.05 2.79
N LEU A 675 0.59 -24.76 2.78
CA LEU A 675 0.71 -26.09 3.39
C LEU A 675 1.05 -26.09 4.90
N PRO A 676 2.01 -25.27 5.41
CA PRO A 676 2.51 -25.42 6.77
C PRO A 676 1.46 -25.17 7.85
N PHE A 677 0.64 -24.13 7.71
CA PHE A 677 -0.32 -23.73 8.74
C PHE A 677 -1.40 -24.81 9.01
N PRO A 678 -2.17 -25.29 8.01
CA PRO A 678 -3.16 -26.33 8.24
C PRO A 678 -2.53 -27.69 8.61
N THR A 679 -1.30 -27.97 8.17
CA THR A 679 -0.53 -29.15 8.63
C THR A 679 -0.25 -29.06 10.13
N GLY A 680 0.13 -27.88 10.64
CA GLY A 680 0.34 -27.66 12.08
C GLY A 680 -0.93 -27.81 12.89
N LEU A 681 -2.07 -27.26 12.43
CA LEU A 681 -3.36 -27.47 13.09
C LEU A 681 -3.78 -28.93 13.12
N ARG A 682 -3.49 -29.67 12.04
CA ARG A 682 -3.76 -31.10 11.98
C ARG A 682 -2.90 -31.92 12.94
N ALA A 683 -1.62 -31.54 13.09
CA ALA A 683 -0.71 -32.16 14.05
C ALA A 683 -1.24 -32.02 15.48
N LEU A 684 -1.66 -30.80 15.88
CA LEU A 684 -2.27 -30.56 17.19
C LEU A 684 -3.48 -31.46 17.44
N ARG A 685 -4.31 -31.65 16.41
CA ARG A 685 -5.46 -32.55 16.49
C ARG A 685 -5.06 -34.02 16.68
N GLU A 686 -4.06 -34.50 15.94
CA GLU A 686 -3.58 -35.89 16.09
C GLU A 686 -2.94 -36.15 17.47
N GLU A 687 -2.43 -35.10 18.12
CA GLU A 687 -1.96 -35.12 19.51
C GLU A 687 -3.08 -34.93 20.55
N GLY A 688 -4.35 -34.79 20.15
CA GLY A 688 -5.48 -34.58 21.05
C GLY A 688 -5.55 -33.17 21.67
N ARG A 689 -4.88 -32.20 21.06
CA ARG A 689 -4.68 -30.81 21.53
C ARG A 689 -5.50 -29.80 20.74
N GLU A 690 -6.73 -30.17 20.39
CA GLU A 690 -7.63 -29.33 19.58
C GLU A 690 -8.02 -28.01 20.28
N ASP A 691 -7.95 -27.98 21.62
CA ASP A 691 -8.15 -26.80 22.47
C ASP A 691 -7.15 -25.67 22.20
N PHE A 692 -5.99 -25.98 21.62
CA PHE A 692 -4.95 -25.01 21.28
C PHE A 692 -5.10 -24.39 19.88
N VAL A 693 -6.05 -24.82 19.06
CA VAL A 693 -6.25 -24.28 17.70
C VAL A 693 -6.52 -22.76 17.71
N PRO A 694 -7.42 -22.22 18.56
CA PRO A 694 -7.58 -20.78 18.72
C PRO A 694 -6.30 -20.05 19.14
N LEU A 695 -5.50 -20.66 20.01
CA LEU A 695 -4.23 -20.09 20.46
C LEU A 695 -3.19 -20.04 19.33
N ALA A 696 -3.10 -21.10 18.51
CA ALA A 696 -2.24 -21.14 17.34
C ALA A 696 -2.59 -20.03 16.33
N TRP A 697 -3.89 -19.80 16.09
CA TRP A 697 -4.37 -18.71 15.25
C TRP A 697 -4.00 -17.34 15.81
N GLY A 698 -4.20 -17.13 17.12
CA GLY A 698 -3.83 -15.89 17.80
C GLY A 698 -2.32 -15.62 17.82
N ILE A 699 -1.49 -16.65 18.02
CA ILE A 699 -0.02 -16.54 17.93
C ILE A 699 0.39 -16.15 16.52
N ASN A 700 -0.14 -16.82 15.49
CA ASN A 700 0.18 -16.52 14.11
C ASN A 700 -0.14 -15.04 13.78
N GLY A 701 -1.35 -14.59 14.12
CA GLY A 701 -1.74 -13.19 13.89
C GLY A 701 -0.85 -12.18 14.62
N TRP A 702 -0.54 -12.40 15.90
CA TRP A 702 0.34 -11.51 16.65
C TRP A 702 1.75 -11.43 16.05
N PHE A 703 2.33 -12.57 15.68
CA PHE A 703 3.66 -12.63 15.07
C PHE A 703 3.68 -12.09 13.64
N SER A 704 2.58 -12.14 12.90
CA SER A 704 2.45 -11.42 11.63
C SER A 704 2.57 -9.91 11.81
N VAL A 705 1.97 -9.32 12.85
CA VAL A 705 2.15 -7.89 13.17
C VAL A 705 3.61 -7.56 13.52
N ILE A 706 4.29 -8.43 14.26
CA ILE A 706 5.73 -8.27 14.52
C ILE A 706 6.51 -8.35 13.21
N GLY A 707 6.17 -9.30 12.34
CA GLY A 707 6.80 -9.52 11.05
C GLY A 707 6.70 -8.32 10.11
N SER A 708 5.54 -7.65 10.06
CA SER A 708 5.37 -6.46 9.22
C SER A 708 6.24 -5.28 9.68
N ILE A 709 6.35 -5.07 11.00
CA ILE A 709 7.21 -4.02 11.56
C ILE A 709 8.69 -4.33 11.30
N ILE A 710 9.12 -5.57 11.54
CA ILE A 710 10.50 -6.02 11.27
C ILE A 710 10.81 -5.92 9.77
N ALA A 711 9.86 -6.26 8.88
CA ALA A 711 10.04 -6.13 7.44
C ALA A 711 10.44 -4.71 7.06
N MET A 712 9.73 -3.71 7.58
CA MET A 712 10.02 -2.30 7.32
C MET A 712 11.37 -1.86 7.91
N MET A 713 11.67 -2.25 9.15
CA MET A 713 12.96 -1.94 9.79
C MET A 713 14.16 -2.52 9.00
N VAL A 714 14.04 -3.76 8.51
CA VAL A 714 15.06 -4.41 7.68
C VAL A 714 15.09 -3.81 6.27
N ALA A 715 13.95 -3.45 5.68
CA ALA A 715 13.89 -2.80 4.38
C ALA A 715 14.66 -1.47 4.39
N ILE A 716 14.41 -0.60 5.37
CA ILE A 716 15.08 0.70 5.50
C ILE A 716 16.58 0.55 5.62
N THR A 717 17.03 -0.38 6.47
CA THR A 717 18.47 -0.53 6.79
C THR A 717 19.24 -1.34 5.76
N ALA A 718 18.64 -2.39 5.20
CA ALA A 718 19.32 -3.42 4.41
C ALA A 718 18.66 -3.76 3.07
N GLY A 719 17.49 -3.21 2.75
CA GLY A 719 16.77 -3.40 1.48
C GLY A 719 15.82 -4.60 1.46
N PHE A 720 14.87 -4.57 0.51
CA PHE A 720 13.83 -5.58 0.36
C PHE A 720 14.37 -6.97 -0.03
N ARG A 721 15.55 -7.06 -0.66
CA ARG A 721 16.21 -8.34 -0.90
C ARG A 721 16.56 -9.03 0.42
N MET A 722 17.03 -8.28 1.41
CA MET A 722 17.34 -8.83 2.73
C MET A 722 16.09 -9.22 3.51
N VAL A 723 14.99 -8.47 3.35
CA VAL A 723 13.67 -8.87 3.90
C VAL A 723 13.23 -10.23 3.36
N LEU A 724 13.31 -10.43 2.03
CA LEU A 724 12.97 -11.70 1.39
C LEU A 724 13.86 -12.85 1.89
N PHE A 725 15.18 -12.64 1.98
CA PHE A 725 16.10 -13.66 2.50
C PHE A 725 15.88 -13.96 3.99
N ALA A 726 15.55 -12.95 4.80
CA ALA A 726 15.20 -13.15 6.20
C ALA A 726 13.96 -14.03 6.33
N GLY A 727 12.91 -13.77 5.53
CA GLY A 727 11.72 -14.62 5.46
C GLY A 727 12.05 -16.07 5.07
N ALA A 728 12.82 -16.27 4.00
CA ALA A 728 13.25 -17.59 3.57
C ALA A 728 14.09 -18.33 4.64
N THR A 729 14.96 -17.59 5.34
CA THR A 729 15.80 -18.13 6.42
C THR A 729 14.95 -18.59 7.61
N ILE A 730 13.90 -17.85 7.98
CA ILE A 730 12.96 -18.26 9.04
C ILE A 730 12.29 -19.59 8.68
N TYR A 731 11.83 -19.76 7.44
CA TYR A 731 11.26 -21.02 6.97
C TYR A 731 12.29 -22.16 6.94
N ALA A 732 13.55 -21.89 6.55
CA ALA A 732 14.63 -22.88 6.58
C ALA A 732 14.96 -23.35 8.00
N LEU A 733 15.04 -22.41 8.95
CA LEU A 733 15.25 -22.70 10.38
C LEU A 733 14.07 -23.47 10.97
N LEU A 734 12.85 -23.12 10.60
CA LEU A 734 11.65 -23.86 11.00
C LEU A 734 11.68 -25.30 10.48
N ALA A 735 12.01 -25.50 9.20
CA ALA A 735 12.17 -26.83 8.61
C ALA A 735 13.22 -27.67 9.36
N TYR A 736 14.38 -27.07 9.66
CA TYR A 736 15.43 -27.72 10.43
C TYR A 736 14.95 -28.15 11.83
N ARG A 737 14.23 -27.27 12.53
CA ARG A 737 13.66 -27.57 13.85
C ARG A 737 12.59 -28.67 13.78
N CYS A 738 11.72 -28.64 12.78
CA CYS A 738 10.73 -29.70 12.54
C CYS A 738 11.41 -31.05 12.26
N ARG A 739 12.54 -31.06 11.53
CA ARG A 739 13.29 -32.28 11.24
C ARG A 739 13.95 -32.88 12.49
N ARG A 740 14.43 -32.02 13.41
CA ARG A 740 15.02 -32.45 14.70
C ARG A 740 13.99 -32.80 15.77
N GLY A 741 12.71 -32.90 15.40
CA GLY A 741 11.65 -33.30 16.31
C GLY A 741 11.27 -32.18 17.27
N LEU A 742 10.92 -31.00 16.76
CA LEU A 742 10.21 -29.93 17.48
C LEU A 742 9.17 -30.58 18.41
N VAL A 743 9.55 -30.74 19.69
CA VAL A 743 8.91 -31.70 20.61
C VAL A 743 7.52 -31.16 20.96
N GLY A 744 6.48 -31.93 20.60
CA GLY A 744 5.07 -31.69 20.96
C GLY A 744 4.33 -30.69 20.09
N LEU A 745 4.19 -31.03 18.81
CA LEU A 745 3.36 -30.31 17.83
C LEU A 745 2.41 -31.26 17.13
#